data_AF-A0A1W9LQ12-F1
#
_entry.id   AF-A0A1W9LQ12-F1
#
_cell.length_a   1.000
_cell.length_b   1.000
_cell.length_c   1.000
_cell.angle_alpha   90.00
_cell.angle_beta   90.00
_cell.angle_gamma   90.00
#
_symmetry.space_group_name_H-M   'P 1'
#
loop_
_entity.id
_entity.type
_entity.pdbx_description
1 polymer ?
#
loop_
_entity_poly.entity_id
_entity_poly.type
_entity_poly.pdbx_seq_one_letter_code
_entity_poly.pdbx_strand_id
1 'polypeptide(L)'
;MVTKNKNSENHLARIKIRRKFSLTLTLWLFLFGSFFPVFPFTVDAQYFPAPNPPKIGREQIQPPLSDAHFPDETPTTEWTFHKTSDNIHPDGNEQQAVWLMNRARANPAQEGLWLAASDDEDVASGRTYFGVDLNVLKSEFTGYNAMPPAAFDLRLYNAAREHSEDLIARDTQDHEGQFERIKDAGFSHIEARANVFAYSGSSLNAHAGWNIDWGVGTSDGMQESRGHRKAVMSLDGDYTNVGIAMISDADPDTKVGPLVSSGNYCNADTSKENHHNRFLVGTVWKDNNGNSMYDPGEGIGGVTVMPDHGRYYAVTSDSGGYAFPVTSPGTYQVTFSGSSVNGVKTATVERKSVLLDFMPDPAPVIPVTYTLTVSVTGGSGIVIPDRIEVNKGADQVFIIKPAEGYRIAEFSDNSENKISELINNEYRLTDIRQNHSLTVRFEGKLYLPIPPDNVSATDGGTYADKIRISWDALVSWDASEETNSYYRVWRNTVNDPDTALPICYWQTETVYKDTEITPDRIYYYWVKSAPDSSGDKAGPYSKYDTGSAKTKDRTVVKGDIDADNTTGMIDAIVGLNILSGEKTTPRLRSDYTSSGADTDNSAWDAGVPAENNSNDKVGFSEISQSLRVAAGLIPQSGFLEMSDKARIYYEISGEGPPLVLIHGGEYESNGQLKGCSSWEPQMQALNRQFKVIRYDIRGFSRSDTVQNHPLYYWKWGESEDRTAADLVELLHHLNIQKAHICGLSIGSGIAAQLAVFHSEMVDKLILASPWAGHTFACSAQQKEKLNSFSERTLLLIGDNDNGSWTEWYTACEEGYSGKGVFITNAGHFCNADQPEQFNSYVSEFLNSDGNSFFSRKKNLLKP
;
A
#
# COMPACT_ATOMS: atom_id res chain seq x y z
N MET A 1 -54.64 -70.73 -18.42
CA MET A 1 -55.39 -71.61 -19.35
C MET A 1 -54.40 -72.25 -20.33
N VAL A 2 -54.64 -73.51 -20.73
CA VAL A 2 -54.30 -74.13 -22.04
C VAL A 2 -52.94 -73.79 -22.71
N THR A 3 -51.92 -74.57 -22.35
CA THR A 3 -50.93 -75.29 -23.20
C THR A 3 -50.34 -74.74 -24.53
N LYS A 4 -48.99 -74.80 -24.57
CA LYS A 4 -48.08 -75.38 -25.60
C LYS A 4 -47.91 -74.71 -26.99
N ASN A 5 -46.66 -74.32 -27.27
CA ASN A 5 -45.82 -74.96 -28.30
C ASN A 5 -44.33 -74.81 -27.93
N LYS A 6 -43.61 -75.91 -27.67
CA LYS A 6 -42.61 -76.52 -28.59
C LYS A 6 -41.45 -75.59 -29.00
N ASN A 7 -40.30 -75.73 -28.35
CA ASN A 7 -39.28 -76.70 -28.79
C ASN A 7 -38.25 -76.96 -27.67
N SER A 8 -37.78 -78.22 -27.58
CA SER A 8 -36.89 -78.71 -26.52
C SER A 8 -35.51 -79.04 -27.07
N GLU A 9 -34.48 -78.61 -26.34
CA GLU A 9 -33.23 -79.32 -26.01
C GLU A 9 -32.66 -80.31 -27.05
N ASN A 10 -31.42 -80.16 -27.52
CA ASN A 10 -30.26 -80.42 -26.66
C ASN A 10 -28.94 -79.94 -27.29
N HIS A 11 -28.05 -79.37 -26.47
CA HIS A 11 -26.68 -79.92 -26.38
C HIS A 11 -26.04 -79.62 -25.01
N LEU A 12 -25.71 -80.70 -24.29
CA LEU A 12 -25.05 -80.70 -22.98
C LEU A 12 -23.54 -80.48 -23.10
N ALA A 13 -22.93 -79.80 -22.10
CA ALA A 13 -21.66 -80.23 -21.51
C ALA A 13 -21.34 -79.61 -20.13
N ARG A 14 -21.28 -80.47 -19.10
CA ARG A 14 -20.41 -80.41 -17.89
C ARG A 14 -20.70 -79.30 -16.84
N ILE A 15 -21.37 -79.58 -15.71
CA ILE A 15 -21.03 -80.38 -14.49
C ILE A 15 -20.63 -79.48 -13.28
N LYS A 16 -21.57 -79.38 -12.32
CA LYS A 16 -21.49 -79.56 -10.83
C LYS A 16 -20.15 -79.24 -10.12
N ILE A 17 -20.12 -78.70 -8.88
CA ILE A 17 -20.63 -79.33 -7.64
C ILE A 17 -20.96 -78.34 -6.48
N ARG A 18 -22.16 -78.54 -5.90
CA ARG A 18 -22.70 -78.42 -4.51
C ARG A 18 -22.48 -77.22 -3.56
N ARG A 19 -23.63 -76.88 -2.93
CA ARG A 19 -23.88 -76.12 -1.69
C ARG A 19 -23.77 -76.97 -0.39
N LYS A 20 -23.65 -76.25 0.74
CA LYS A 20 -24.11 -76.57 2.14
C LYS A 20 -23.44 -77.75 2.89
N PHE A 21 -22.81 -77.44 4.04
CA PHE A 21 -23.51 -77.42 5.35
C PHE A 21 -22.75 -76.57 6.39
N SER A 22 -23.39 -76.27 7.52
CA SER A 22 -22.92 -75.36 8.59
C SER A 22 -22.45 -76.13 9.83
N LEU A 23 -21.39 -75.65 10.51
CA LEU A 23 -21.44 -75.28 11.94
C LEU A 23 -20.16 -74.50 12.39
N THR A 24 -20.40 -73.35 13.03
CA THR A 24 -19.58 -72.64 14.07
C THR A 24 -18.17 -73.12 14.43
N LEU A 25 -17.18 -72.20 14.49
CA LEU A 25 -16.77 -71.56 15.78
C LEU A 25 -15.74 -70.39 15.57
N THR A 26 -16.15 -69.16 15.94
CA THR A 26 -15.36 -68.11 16.66
C THR A 26 -14.07 -67.50 16.05
N LEU A 27 -14.24 -66.22 15.63
CA LEU A 27 -13.35 -65.05 15.87
C LEU A 27 -12.11 -64.79 14.98
N TRP A 28 -11.82 -63.48 14.85
CA TRP A 28 -10.67 -62.78 14.25
C TRP A 28 -10.73 -62.31 12.78
N LEU A 29 -10.30 -61.04 12.62
CA LEU A 29 -9.92 -60.31 11.40
C LEU A 29 -11.03 -59.85 10.44
N PHE A 30 -11.86 -58.93 10.94
CA PHE A 30 -12.31 -57.80 10.12
C PHE A 30 -11.16 -56.80 9.96
N LEU A 31 -10.50 -56.78 8.81
CA LEU A 31 -9.74 -55.63 8.28
C LEU A 31 -9.45 -55.86 6.79
N PHE A 32 -9.58 -54.80 5.99
CA PHE A 32 -9.38 -54.72 4.54
C PHE A 32 -10.34 -55.48 3.60
N GLY A 33 -11.20 -54.70 2.93
CA GLY A 33 -11.30 -54.78 1.48
C GLY A 33 -12.65 -55.22 0.88
N SER A 34 -13.17 -54.35 0.01
CA SER A 34 -14.08 -54.72 -1.10
C SER A 34 -15.55 -55.00 -0.78
N PHE A 35 -16.28 -53.95 -0.37
CA PHE A 35 -17.62 -53.70 -0.91
C PHE A 35 -17.63 -52.27 -1.47
N PHE A 36 -17.76 -52.14 -2.80
CA PHE A 36 -18.17 -50.88 -3.43
C PHE A 36 -19.71 -50.87 -3.45
N PRO A 37 -20.39 -49.98 -2.71
CA PRO A 37 -21.78 -49.68 -2.96
C PRO A 37 -21.84 -48.81 -4.22
N VAL A 38 -22.70 -49.17 -5.17
CA VAL A 38 -23.14 -48.21 -6.18
C VAL A 38 -24.10 -47.26 -5.46
N PHE A 39 -23.56 -46.15 -4.95
CA PHE A 39 -24.41 -45.04 -4.52
C PHE A 39 -25.03 -44.40 -5.76
N PRO A 40 -26.34 -44.11 -5.75
CA PRO A 40 -26.88 -43.15 -6.71
C PRO A 40 -26.28 -41.79 -6.34
N PHE A 41 -25.45 -41.23 -7.21
CA PHE A 41 -25.07 -39.82 -7.11
C PHE A 41 -26.35 -38.99 -7.37
N THR A 42 -26.99 -38.55 -6.28
CA THR A 42 -27.78 -37.31 -6.33
C THR A 42 -26.79 -36.20 -6.62
N VAL A 43 -26.74 -35.76 -7.88
CA VAL A 43 -26.00 -34.56 -8.27
C VAL A 43 -26.62 -33.42 -7.49
N ASP A 44 -25.82 -32.71 -6.70
CA ASP A 44 -26.35 -31.61 -5.91
C ASP A 44 -26.68 -30.46 -6.86
N ALA A 45 -27.91 -29.95 -6.79
CA ALA A 45 -28.38 -28.88 -7.69
C ALA A 45 -27.64 -27.54 -7.45
N GLN A 46 -26.89 -27.46 -6.35
CA GLN A 46 -26.29 -26.28 -5.74
C GLN A 46 -25.05 -25.70 -6.48
N TYR A 47 -24.61 -26.28 -7.60
CA TYR A 47 -23.29 -25.94 -8.21
C TYR A 47 -23.33 -25.54 -9.70
N PHE A 48 -24.50 -25.43 -10.33
CA PHE A 48 -24.58 -25.14 -11.76
C PHE A 48 -25.81 -24.31 -12.19
N PRO A 49 -25.73 -23.60 -13.33
CA PRO A 49 -26.85 -22.85 -13.91
C PRO A 49 -28.08 -23.69 -14.26
N ALA A 50 -29.25 -23.05 -14.36
CA ALA A 50 -30.55 -23.69 -14.59
C ALA A 50 -30.60 -24.54 -15.89
N PRO A 51 -31.04 -25.81 -15.87
CA PRO A 51 -30.99 -26.66 -17.07
C PRO A 51 -31.71 -26.09 -18.31
N ASN A 52 -30.98 -25.97 -19.43
CA ASN A 52 -31.49 -25.62 -20.76
C ASN A 52 -32.37 -24.34 -20.81
N PRO A 53 -31.78 -23.13 -20.77
CA PRO A 53 -32.54 -21.89 -20.71
C PRO A 53 -33.45 -21.65 -21.93
N PRO A 54 -34.65 -21.09 -21.70
CA PRO A 54 -35.67 -20.94 -22.71
C PRO A 54 -35.33 -19.83 -23.73
N LYS A 55 -36.05 -19.86 -24.85
CA LYS A 55 -35.94 -18.89 -25.94
C LYS A 55 -37.31 -18.59 -26.54
N ILE A 56 -37.59 -17.32 -26.75
CA ILE A 56 -38.65 -16.87 -27.67
C ILE A 56 -38.01 -16.67 -29.04
N GLY A 57 -38.47 -17.47 -30.01
CA GLY A 57 -38.05 -17.37 -31.41
C GLY A 57 -38.68 -16.18 -32.11
N ARG A 58 -38.08 -15.77 -33.23
CA ARG A 58 -38.44 -14.55 -33.96
C ARG A 58 -39.92 -14.54 -34.40
N GLU A 59 -40.71 -13.64 -33.84
CA GLU A 59 -42.01 -13.31 -34.43
C GLU A 59 -41.80 -12.60 -35.78
N GLN A 60 -42.65 -12.88 -36.78
CA GLN A 60 -42.53 -12.25 -38.10
C GLN A 60 -43.04 -10.80 -38.09
N ILE A 61 -42.24 -9.92 -37.51
CA ILE A 61 -42.44 -8.47 -37.52
C ILE A 61 -41.21 -7.79 -38.17
N GLN A 62 -41.41 -7.34 -39.40
CA GLN A 62 -40.75 -6.19 -40.02
C GLN A 62 -41.90 -5.30 -40.51
N PRO A 63 -41.86 -3.95 -40.48
CA PRO A 63 -40.70 -3.06 -40.62
C PRO A 63 -40.79 -1.84 -39.64
N PRO A 64 -40.25 -0.63 -39.89
CA PRO A 64 -39.13 -0.23 -40.74
C PRO A 64 -37.93 0.31 -39.96
N LEU A 65 -36.76 0.40 -40.62
CA LEU A 65 -35.80 1.45 -40.28
C LEU A 65 -36.37 2.77 -40.81
N SER A 66 -36.99 3.57 -39.95
CA SER A 66 -37.10 5.00 -40.24
C SER A 66 -35.75 5.62 -39.97
N ASP A 67 -34.92 5.73 -41.01
CA ASP A 67 -33.72 6.57 -41.01
C ASP A 67 -34.17 8.04 -40.95
N ALA A 68 -34.63 8.46 -39.76
CA ALA A 68 -34.79 9.85 -39.41
C ALA A 68 -33.38 10.44 -39.37
N HIS A 69 -32.98 11.03 -40.50
CA HIS A 69 -31.74 11.79 -40.61
C HIS A 69 -31.89 13.05 -39.74
N PHE A 70 -31.46 12.94 -38.49
CA PHE A 70 -31.26 14.10 -37.65
C PHE A 70 -30.06 14.88 -38.20
N PRO A 71 -30.15 16.22 -38.34
CA PRO A 71 -29.04 17.04 -38.79
C PRO A 71 -27.86 17.00 -37.80
N ASP A 72 -26.72 17.57 -38.21
CA ASP A 72 -25.48 17.70 -37.44
C ASP A 72 -25.64 18.66 -36.23
N GLU A 73 -26.58 18.35 -35.34
CA GLU A 73 -26.87 19.08 -34.10
C GLU A 73 -26.35 18.28 -32.90
N THR A 74 -25.81 18.98 -31.91
CA THR A 74 -25.30 18.38 -30.67
C THR A 74 -26.46 17.71 -29.90
N PRO A 75 -26.28 16.50 -29.36
CA PRO A 75 -27.32 15.80 -28.62
C PRO A 75 -27.85 16.59 -27.43
N THR A 76 -29.16 16.54 -27.23
CA THR A 76 -29.88 17.28 -26.18
C THR A 76 -30.68 16.39 -25.23
N THR A 77 -30.75 15.08 -25.48
CA THR A 77 -31.53 14.12 -24.69
C THR A 77 -30.61 13.09 -24.04
N GLU A 78 -30.59 13.01 -22.71
CA GLU A 78 -29.97 11.86 -22.03
C GLU A 78 -30.81 10.61 -22.32
N TRP A 79 -30.16 9.55 -22.80
CA TRP A 79 -30.73 8.21 -22.72
C TRP A 79 -30.59 7.72 -21.28
N THR A 80 -31.70 7.43 -20.61
CA THR A 80 -31.71 7.07 -19.18
C THR A 80 -32.01 5.60 -18.92
N PHE A 81 -32.35 4.81 -19.96
CA PHE A 81 -32.65 3.38 -19.78
C PHE A 81 -31.42 2.51 -19.53
N HIS A 82 -30.18 3.02 -19.61
CA HIS A 82 -28.98 2.22 -19.29
C HIS A 82 -28.66 2.14 -17.79
N LYS A 83 -29.47 2.74 -16.92
CA LYS A 83 -29.27 2.77 -15.46
C LYS A 83 -30.58 3.01 -14.70
N THR A 84 -30.60 2.77 -13.39
CA THR A 84 -31.70 3.22 -12.51
C THR A 84 -31.65 4.73 -12.25
N SER A 85 -32.78 5.32 -11.84
CA SER A 85 -32.90 6.76 -11.57
C SER A 85 -32.11 7.27 -10.37
N ASP A 86 -31.68 6.37 -9.49
CA ASP A 86 -30.77 6.61 -8.36
C ASP A 86 -29.29 6.40 -8.73
N ASN A 87 -28.99 6.00 -9.98
CA ASN A 87 -27.68 5.62 -10.53
C ASN A 87 -27.03 4.35 -9.92
N ILE A 88 -27.69 3.68 -8.97
CA ILE A 88 -27.14 2.51 -8.25
C ILE A 88 -26.93 1.31 -9.20
N HIS A 89 -27.89 1.05 -10.10
CA HIS A 89 -27.83 -0.08 -11.03
C HIS A 89 -27.57 0.37 -12.48
N PRO A 90 -26.77 -0.36 -13.28
CA PRO A 90 -26.04 -1.57 -12.90
C PRO A 90 -25.00 -1.31 -11.81
N ASP A 91 -25.01 -2.15 -10.78
CA ASP A 91 -24.05 -2.09 -9.68
C ASP A 91 -22.67 -2.63 -10.12
N GLY A 92 -21.70 -2.70 -9.21
CA GLY A 92 -20.35 -3.17 -9.57
C GLY A 92 -20.32 -4.59 -10.13
N ASN A 93 -21.16 -5.50 -9.61
CA ASN A 93 -21.22 -6.89 -10.03
C ASN A 93 -21.97 -7.04 -11.36
N GLU A 94 -23.11 -6.34 -11.49
CA GLU A 94 -23.94 -6.32 -12.70
C GLU A 94 -23.20 -5.66 -13.86
N GLN A 95 -22.47 -4.57 -13.60
CA GLN A 95 -21.61 -3.93 -14.59
C GLN A 95 -20.45 -4.84 -14.98
N GLN A 96 -19.82 -5.57 -14.04
CA GLN A 96 -18.82 -6.58 -14.39
C GLN A 96 -19.43 -7.67 -15.28
N ALA A 97 -20.63 -8.16 -15.00
CA ALA A 97 -21.30 -9.16 -15.82
C ALA A 97 -21.59 -8.67 -17.25
N VAL A 98 -22.03 -7.42 -17.41
CA VAL A 98 -22.22 -6.78 -18.73
C VAL A 98 -20.87 -6.57 -19.45
N TRP A 99 -19.83 -6.16 -18.72
CA TRP A 99 -18.49 -5.96 -19.28
C TRP A 99 -17.86 -7.28 -19.75
N LEU A 100 -17.85 -8.30 -18.90
CA LEU A 100 -17.36 -9.64 -19.22
C LEU A 100 -18.11 -10.26 -20.42
N MET A 101 -19.44 -10.12 -20.48
CA MET A 101 -20.22 -10.53 -21.66
C MET A 101 -19.75 -9.80 -22.93
N ASN A 102 -19.60 -8.48 -22.88
CA ASN A 102 -19.24 -7.68 -24.05
C ASN A 102 -17.78 -7.95 -24.49
N ARG A 103 -16.86 -8.18 -23.55
CA ARG A 103 -15.50 -8.69 -23.82
C ARG A 103 -15.54 -10.05 -24.53
N ALA A 104 -16.31 -10.99 -23.97
CA ALA A 104 -16.46 -12.33 -24.51
C ALA A 104 -16.96 -12.31 -25.96
N ARG A 105 -18.00 -11.52 -26.24
CA ARG A 105 -18.53 -11.29 -27.59
C ARG A 105 -17.51 -10.65 -28.53
N ALA A 106 -16.69 -9.71 -28.05
CA ALA A 106 -15.69 -9.03 -28.86
C ALA A 106 -14.53 -9.95 -29.28
N ASN A 107 -14.11 -10.88 -28.41
CA ASN A 107 -13.05 -11.85 -28.73
C ASN A 107 -13.34 -13.26 -28.14
N PRO A 108 -14.21 -14.06 -28.80
CA PRO A 108 -14.60 -15.38 -28.30
C PRO A 108 -13.41 -16.33 -28.11
N ALA A 109 -12.45 -16.33 -29.04
CA ALA A 109 -11.29 -17.22 -28.96
C ALA A 109 -10.44 -16.96 -27.71
N GLN A 110 -10.21 -15.68 -27.37
CA GLN A 110 -9.48 -15.30 -26.16
C GLN A 110 -10.29 -15.60 -24.88
N GLU A 111 -11.61 -15.40 -24.91
CA GLU A 111 -12.48 -15.75 -23.78
C GLU A 111 -12.43 -17.24 -23.47
N GLY A 112 -12.48 -18.11 -24.49
CA GLY A 112 -12.38 -19.56 -24.30
C GLY A 112 -11.03 -20.02 -23.73
N LEU A 113 -9.94 -19.29 -24.03
CA LEU A 113 -8.64 -19.51 -23.40
C LEU A 113 -8.63 -19.06 -21.93
N TRP A 114 -9.19 -17.87 -21.65
CA TRP A 114 -9.27 -17.31 -20.30
C TRP A 114 -10.15 -18.16 -19.37
N LEU A 115 -11.36 -18.54 -19.80
CA LEU A 115 -12.26 -19.42 -19.04
C LEU A 115 -11.66 -20.80 -18.75
N ALA A 116 -10.82 -21.32 -19.66
CA ALA A 116 -10.12 -22.58 -19.46
C ALA A 116 -8.88 -22.48 -18.54
N ALA A 117 -8.33 -21.29 -18.34
CA ALA A 117 -7.11 -21.03 -17.57
C ALA A 117 -7.34 -20.29 -16.24
N SER A 118 -8.50 -19.66 -16.06
CA SER A 118 -8.88 -18.87 -14.88
C SER A 118 -8.70 -19.67 -13.58
N ASP A 119 -8.01 -19.06 -12.62
CA ASP A 119 -7.65 -19.59 -11.30
C ASP A 119 -8.58 -19.11 -10.17
N ASP A 120 -9.65 -18.40 -10.52
CA ASP A 120 -10.78 -18.12 -9.63
C ASP A 120 -11.30 -19.42 -8.98
N GLU A 121 -11.46 -19.42 -7.66
CA GLU A 121 -11.71 -20.64 -6.88
C GLU A 121 -13.06 -21.29 -7.24
N ASP A 122 -14.11 -20.50 -7.44
CA ASP A 122 -15.44 -21.02 -7.77
C ASP A 122 -15.49 -21.53 -9.21
N VAL A 123 -14.86 -20.83 -10.16
CA VAL A 123 -14.76 -21.29 -11.55
C VAL A 123 -13.90 -22.54 -11.66
N ALA A 124 -12.77 -22.59 -10.97
CA ALA A 124 -11.90 -23.77 -10.94
C ALA A 124 -12.60 -24.97 -10.30
N SER A 125 -13.35 -24.75 -9.22
CA SER A 125 -14.19 -25.76 -8.56
C SER A 125 -15.29 -26.27 -9.49
N GLY A 126 -16.05 -25.37 -10.14
CA GLY A 126 -17.09 -25.73 -11.11
C GLY A 126 -16.56 -26.58 -12.27
N ARG A 127 -15.47 -26.15 -12.91
CA ARG A 127 -14.83 -26.92 -13.99
C ARG A 127 -14.36 -28.30 -13.54
N THR A 128 -13.81 -28.40 -12.32
CA THR A 128 -13.29 -29.65 -11.75
C THR A 128 -14.43 -30.60 -11.37
N TYR A 129 -15.50 -30.09 -10.74
CA TYR A 129 -16.65 -30.86 -10.29
C TYR A 129 -17.38 -31.53 -11.47
N PHE A 130 -17.63 -30.79 -12.55
CA PHE A 130 -18.30 -31.34 -13.74
C PHE A 130 -17.34 -32.05 -14.70
N GLY A 131 -16.02 -31.96 -14.50
CA GLY A 131 -15.02 -32.58 -15.38
C GLY A 131 -15.00 -31.96 -16.78
N VAL A 132 -15.06 -30.62 -16.85
CA VAL A 132 -15.15 -29.87 -18.12
C VAL A 132 -13.97 -30.18 -19.04
N ASP A 133 -14.25 -30.66 -20.26
CA ASP A 133 -13.22 -30.85 -21.28
C ASP A 133 -12.75 -29.50 -21.81
N LEU A 134 -11.64 -29.03 -21.26
CA LEU A 134 -11.04 -27.74 -21.62
C LEU A 134 -10.65 -27.67 -23.10
N ASN A 135 -10.36 -28.79 -23.77
CA ASN A 135 -10.02 -28.80 -25.19
C ASN A 135 -11.27 -28.63 -26.06
N VAL A 136 -12.40 -29.24 -25.69
CA VAL A 136 -13.69 -28.97 -26.32
C VAL A 136 -14.09 -27.50 -26.09
N LEU A 137 -14.01 -27.00 -24.85
CA LEU A 137 -14.32 -25.60 -24.51
C LEU A 137 -13.52 -24.61 -25.38
N LYS A 138 -12.19 -24.72 -25.40
CA LYS A 138 -11.31 -23.87 -26.23
C LYS A 138 -11.64 -23.99 -27.72
N SER A 139 -11.91 -25.21 -28.21
CA SER A 139 -12.21 -25.45 -29.63
C SER A 139 -13.55 -24.87 -30.06
N GLU A 140 -14.59 -24.98 -29.22
CA GLU A 140 -15.91 -24.39 -29.45
C GLU A 140 -15.81 -22.86 -29.52
N PHE A 141 -15.17 -22.23 -28.53
CA PHE A 141 -14.99 -20.77 -28.50
C PHE A 141 -14.13 -20.22 -29.66
N THR A 142 -13.09 -20.95 -30.08
CA THR A 142 -12.28 -20.61 -31.26
C THR A 142 -13.12 -20.65 -32.56
N GLY A 143 -14.20 -21.42 -32.60
CA GLY A 143 -15.11 -21.54 -33.74
C GLY A 143 -16.17 -20.43 -33.84
N TYR A 144 -16.30 -19.55 -32.85
CA TYR A 144 -17.30 -18.48 -32.85
C TYR A 144 -16.77 -17.18 -33.47
N ASN A 145 -17.62 -16.51 -34.24
CA ASN A 145 -17.35 -15.16 -34.73
C ASN A 145 -17.57 -14.13 -33.62
N ALA A 146 -16.85 -13.00 -33.68
CA ALA A 146 -17.11 -11.86 -32.82
C ALA A 146 -18.53 -11.30 -33.06
N MET A 147 -19.20 -10.94 -31.96
CA MET A 147 -20.59 -10.47 -31.94
C MET A 147 -20.70 -9.04 -31.37
N PRO A 148 -21.76 -8.28 -31.72
CA PRO A 148 -21.94 -6.92 -31.19
C PRO A 148 -22.16 -6.93 -29.66
N PRO A 149 -21.72 -5.88 -28.95
CA PRO A 149 -22.08 -5.71 -27.55
C PRO A 149 -23.58 -5.50 -27.40
N ALA A 150 -24.10 -5.82 -26.21
CA ALA A 150 -25.43 -5.44 -25.79
C ALA A 150 -25.38 -4.25 -24.82
N ALA A 151 -26.38 -3.37 -24.92
CA ALA A 151 -26.65 -2.29 -23.98
C ALA A 151 -27.45 -2.82 -22.78
N PHE A 152 -27.12 -2.34 -21.58
CA PHE A 152 -28.00 -2.52 -20.41
C PHE A 152 -29.32 -1.78 -20.64
N ASP A 153 -30.45 -2.40 -20.26
CA ASP A 153 -31.78 -1.80 -20.25
C ASP A 153 -32.46 -2.02 -18.90
N LEU A 154 -32.83 -0.91 -18.25
CA LEU A 154 -33.48 -0.81 -16.96
C LEU A 154 -34.74 -1.71 -16.85
N ARG A 155 -35.50 -1.89 -17.93
CA ARG A 155 -36.72 -2.71 -17.91
C ARG A 155 -36.38 -4.19 -17.90
N LEU A 156 -35.40 -4.60 -18.70
CA LEU A 156 -34.88 -5.97 -18.69
C LEU A 156 -34.22 -6.30 -17.35
N TYR A 157 -33.56 -5.31 -16.75
CA TYR A 157 -33.00 -5.39 -15.40
C TYR A 157 -34.09 -5.57 -14.35
N ASN A 158 -35.11 -4.72 -14.31
CA ASN A 158 -36.22 -4.85 -13.35
C ASN A 158 -36.89 -6.24 -13.45
N ALA A 159 -37.10 -6.73 -14.68
CA ALA A 159 -37.63 -8.08 -14.92
C ALA A 159 -36.69 -9.20 -14.45
N ALA A 160 -35.36 -9.01 -14.52
CA ALA A 160 -34.38 -9.96 -14.01
C ALA A 160 -34.30 -9.90 -12.48
N ARG A 161 -34.42 -8.71 -11.91
CA ARG A 161 -34.40 -8.45 -10.46
C ARG A 161 -35.57 -9.11 -9.77
N GLU A 162 -36.79 -8.86 -10.28
CA GLU A 162 -38.02 -9.49 -9.80
C GLU A 162 -37.98 -11.02 -9.94
N HIS A 163 -37.30 -11.54 -10.97
CA HIS A 163 -37.10 -12.98 -11.12
C HIS A 163 -36.12 -13.54 -10.07
N SER A 164 -34.98 -12.91 -9.82
CA SER A 164 -34.06 -13.34 -8.75
C SER A 164 -34.69 -13.22 -7.36
N GLU A 165 -35.46 -12.16 -7.07
CA GLU A 165 -36.23 -12.00 -5.83
C GLU A 165 -37.26 -13.14 -5.65
N ASP A 166 -37.93 -13.57 -6.72
CA ASP A 166 -38.86 -14.70 -6.72
C ASP A 166 -38.17 -16.07 -6.54
N LEU A 167 -36.99 -16.27 -7.15
CA LEU A 167 -36.19 -17.49 -6.97
C LEU A 167 -35.71 -17.63 -5.51
N ILE A 168 -35.33 -16.53 -4.86
CA ILE A 168 -35.05 -16.47 -3.41
C ILE A 168 -36.31 -16.84 -2.62
N ALA A 169 -37.43 -16.15 -2.89
CA ALA A 169 -38.68 -16.36 -2.14
C ALA A 169 -39.28 -17.77 -2.28
N ARG A 170 -39.01 -18.46 -3.40
CA ARG A 170 -39.44 -19.85 -3.65
C ARG A 170 -38.38 -20.89 -3.28
N ASP A 171 -37.15 -20.47 -3.04
CA ASP A 171 -35.98 -21.32 -2.81
C ASP A 171 -35.74 -22.33 -3.96
N THR A 172 -35.68 -21.81 -5.19
CA THR A 172 -35.57 -22.61 -6.42
C THR A 172 -34.59 -22.05 -7.46
N GLN A 173 -34.28 -22.88 -8.45
CA GLN A 173 -33.59 -22.47 -9.68
C GLN A 173 -34.41 -22.96 -10.89
N ASP A 174 -35.15 -22.04 -11.52
CA ASP A 174 -36.00 -22.30 -12.69
C ASP A 174 -36.16 -21.02 -13.53
N HIS A 175 -37.05 -21.05 -14.52
CA HIS A 175 -37.39 -19.93 -15.40
C HIS A 175 -38.88 -19.56 -15.32
N GLU A 176 -39.56 -19.85 -14.20
CA GLU A 176 -41.01 -19.70 -14.09
C GLU A 176 -41.45 -18.23 -14.15
N GLY A 177 -42.14 -17.86 -15.23
CA GLY A 177 -42.61 -16.50 -15.47
C GLY A 177 -41.54 -15.49 -15.86
N GLN A 178 -40.33 -15.91 -16.28
CA GLN A 178 -39.24 -14.98 -16.55
C GLN A 178 -39.51 -14.06 -17.77
N PHE A 179 -40.17 -14.56 -18.82
CA PHE A 179 -40.49 -13.75 -20.00
C PHE A 179 -41.75 -12.90 -19.82
N GLU A 180 -42.70 -13.33 -19.00
CA GLU A 180 -43.84 -12.55 -18.56
C GLU A 180 -43.37 -11.27 -17.86
N ARG A 181 -42.38 -11.37 -16.97
CA ARG A 181 -41.77 -10.21 -16.29
C ARG A 181 -41.12 -9.20 -17.25
N ILE A 182 -40.52 -9.64 -18.36
CA ILE A 182 -39.97 -8.73 -19.39
C ILE A 182 -41.07 -7.85 -19.99
N LYS A 183 -42.23 -8.46 -20.28
CA LYS A 183 -43.40 -7.76 -20.80
C LYS A 183 -44.03 -6.84 -19.76
N ASP A 184 -44.13 -7.29 -18.52
CA ASP A 184 -44.74 -6.52 -17.43
C ASP A 184 -43.86 -5.33 -16.99
N ALA A 185 -42.53 -5.46 -17.11
CA ALA A 185 -41.58 -4.34 -17.03
C ALA A 185 -41.63 -3.38 -18.23
N GLY A 186 -42.46 -3.65 -19.24
CA GLY A 186 -42.71 -2.75 -20.38
C GLY A 186 -41.66 -2.81 -21.48
N PHE A 187 -40.90 -3.90 -21.60
CA PHE A 187 -39.98 -4.13 -22.72
C PHE A 187 -40.63 -5.01 -23.80
N SER A 188 -40.73 -4.49 -25.02
CA SER A 188 -41.27 -5.16 -26.20
C SER A 188 -40.13 -5.74 -27.03
N HIS A 189 -40.14 -7.05 -27.27
CA HIS A 189 -39.09 -7.77 -27.99
C HIS A 189 -39.65 -8.60 -29.15
N ILE A 190 -38.81 -8.88 -30.16
CA ILE A 190 -39.11 -9.85 -31.24
C ILE A 190 -38.39 -11.19 -31.07
N GLU A 191 -37.30 -11.21 -30.31
CA GLU A 191 -36.52 -12.41 -29.92
C GLU A 191 -36.07 -12.21 -28.47
N ALA A 192 -36.15 -13.25 -27.63
CA ALA A 192 -35.69 -13.19 -26.24
C ALA A 192 -35.02 -14.50 -25.79
N ARG A 193 -34.06 -14.36 -24.88
CA ARG A 193 -33.42 -15.45 -24.12
C ARG A 193 -33.28 -15.07 -22.66
N ALA A 194 -33.20 -16.09 -21.82
CA ALA A 194 -32.99 -15.99 -20.39
C ALA A 194 -31.70 -16.72 -19.98
N ASN A 195 -31.13 -16.35 -18.84
CA ASN A 195 -30.16 -17.13 -18.06
C ASN A 195 -30.54 -17.05 -16.58
N VAL A 196 -30.23 -18.10 -15.82
CA VAL A 196 -30.35 -18.15 -14.36
C VAL A 196 -29.19 -18.94 -13.78
N PHE A 197 -28.56 -18.44 -12.73
CA PHE A 197 -27.69 -19.21 -11.85
C PHE A 197 -27.94 -18.75 -10.41
N ALA A 198 -28.71 -19.53 -9.67
CA ALA A 198 -29.19 -19.18 -8.33
C ALA A 198 -28.17 -19.47 -7.21
N TYR A 199 -27.02 -20.07 -7.54
CA TYR A 199 -25.99 -20.48 -6.60
C TYR A 199 -24.61 -19.89 -6.96
N SER A 200 -24.59 -18.73 -7.63
CA SER A 200 -23.32 -18.11 -8.02
C SER A 200 -22.59 -17.54 -6.80
N GLY A 201 -21.26 -17.69 -6.74
CA GLY A 201 -20.44 -17.07 -5.69
C GLY A 201 -20.08 -15.61 -5.97
N SER A 202 -20.02 -15.24 -7.25
CA SER A 202 -19.62 -13.91 -7.72
C SER A 202 -20.17 -13.62 -9.13
N SER A 203 -20.06 -12.36 -9.59
CA SER A 203 -20.33 -11.96 -10.97
C SER A 203 -19.47 -12.70 -11.99
N LEU A 204 -18.19 -12.93 -11.66
CA LEU A 204 -17.25 -13.71 -12.47
C LEU A 204 -17.69 -15.17 -12.54
N ASN A 205 -18.05 -15.78 -11.41
CA ASN A 205 -18.55 -17.14 -11.35
C ASN A 205 -19.88 -17.31 -12.11
N ALA A 206 -20.80 -16.34 -12.02
CA ALA A 206 -22.04 -16.34 -12.80
C ALA A 206 -21.78 -16.28 -14.31
N HIS A 207 -20.92 -15.35 -14.77
CA HIS A 207 -20.51 -15.23 -16.18
C HIS A 207 -19.85 -16.52 -16.68
N ALA A 208 -18.91 -17.09 -15.92
CA ALA A 208 -18.22 -18.32 -16.27
C ALA A 208 -19.16 -19.53 -16.28
N GLY A 209 -20.08 -19.62 -15.32
CA GLY A 209 -21.13 -20.63 -15.28
C GLY A 209 -21.97 -20.62 -16.55
N TRP A 210 -22.47 -19.44 -16.96
CA TRP A 210 -23.24 -19.29 -18.19
C TRP A 210 -22.41 -19.49 -19.47
N ASN A 211 -21.15 -19.05 -19.52
CA ASN A 211 -20.34 -19.14 -20.73
C ASN A 211 -19.67 -20.49 -20.94
N ILE A 212 -19.13 -21.12 -19.89
CA ILE A 212 -18.72 -22.53 -19.98
C ILE A 212 -19.98 -23.38 -20.19
N ASP A 213 -21.09 -23.00 -19.57
CA ASP A 213 -22.34 -23.76 -19.53
C ASP A 213 -22.07 -25.13 -18.90
N TRP A 214 -21.41 -25.14 -17.74
CA TRP A 214 -21.08 -26.38 -17.03
C TRP A 214 -22.33 -27.00 -16.42
N GLY A 215 -22.31 -28.32 -16.27
CA GLY A 215 -23.41 -29.05 -15.68
C GLY A 215 -23.56 -30.45 -16.27
N VAL A 216 -24.67 -31.10 -15.91
CA VAL A 216 -25.01 -32.43 -16.43
C VAL A 216 -25.67 -32.32 -17.80
N GLY A 217 -25.20 -33.11 -18.76
CA GLY A 217 -25.82 -33.19 -20.09
C GLY A 217 -24.98 -33.97 -21.09
N THR A 218 -23.71 -33.60 -21.24
CA THR A 218 -22.76 -34.27 -22.16
C THR A 218 -21.52 -34.81 -21.45
N SER A 219 -20.75 -35.67 -22.12
CA SER A 219 -19.56 -36.33 -21.56
C SER A 219 -18.33 -35.43 -21.41
N ASP A 220 -18.48 -34.14 -21.71
CA ASP A 220 -17.47 -33.08 -21.71
C ASP A 220 -17.66 -32.09 -20.55
N GLY A 221 -18.51 -32.43 -19.57
CA GLY A 221 -18.78 -31.62 -18.37
C GLY A 221 -19.63 -30.37 -18.60
N MET A 222 -20.18 -30.20 -19.79
CA MET A 222 -21.05 -29.06 -20.15
C MET A 222 -22.51 -29.52 -20.37
N GLN A 223 -23.44 -28.58 -20.29
CA GLN A 223 -24.86 -28.83 -20.55
C GLN A 223 -25.10 -29.06 -22.04
N GLU A 224 -26.12 -29.87 -22.36
CA GLU A 224 -26.54 -30.09 -23.73
C GLU A 224 -26.94 -28.76 -24.40
N SER A 225 -26.65 -28.63 -25.69
CA SER A 225 -26.98 -27.47 -26.52
C SER A 225 -26.29 -26.13 -26.20
N ARG A 226 -25.58 -25.97 -25.07
CA ARG A 226 -24.94 -24.70 -24.65
C ARG A 226 -25.92 -23.52 -24.60
N GLY A 227 -27.07 -23.73 -23.97
CA GLY A 227 -28.17 -22.76 -23.94
C GLY A 227 -27.81 -21.40 -23.33
N HIS A 228 -27.05 -21.37 -22.23
CA HIS A 228 -26.68 -20.12 -21.55
C HIS A 228 -25.65 -19.35 -22.36
N ARG A 229 -24.65 -20.06 -22.88
CA ARG A 229 -23.63 -19.50 -23.75
C ARG A 229 -24.28 -18.85 -24.99
N LYS A 230 -25.32 -19.45 -25.55
CA LYS A 230 -26.08 -18.85 -26.68
C LYS A 230 -26.72 -17.51 -26.32
N ALA A 231 -27.14 -17.29 -25.08
CA ALA A 231 -27.65 -16.01 -24.60
C ALA A 231 -26.51 -14.99 -24.42
N VAL A 232 -25.49 -15.34 -23.61
CA VAL A 232 -24.35 -14.46 -23.31
C VAL A 232 -23.61 -14.05 -24.59
N MET A 233 -23.30 -15.02 -25.45
CA MET A 233 -22.54 -14.82 -26.69
C MET A 233 -23.40 -14.46 -27.91
N SER A 234 -24.73 -14.37 -27.76
CA SER A 234 -25.68 -14.08 -28.85
C SER A 234 -25.60 -15.02 -30.06
N LEU A 235 -25.27 -16.30 -29.85
CA LEU A 235 -24.93 -17.23 -30.95
C LEU A 235 -26.11 -17.66 -31.82
N ASP A 236 -27.35 -17.40 -31.40
CA ASP A 236 -28.56 -17.87 -32.11
C ASP A 236 -29.68 -16.82 -32.22
N GLY A 237 -29.38 -15.55 -31.93
CA GLY A 237 -30.27 -14.39 -32.04
C GLY A 237 -29.45 -13.11 -32.00
N ASP A 238 -30.09 -11.95 -32.16
CA ASP A 238 -29.39 -10.65 -32.18
C ASP A 238 -29.70 -9.85 -30.90
N TYR A 239 -29.31 -10.41 -29.75
CA TYR A 239 -29.64 -9.86 -28.43
C TYR A 239 -28.75 -8.66 -28.12
N THR A 240 -29.23 -7.46 -28.48
CA THR A 240 -28.52 -6.18 -28.36
C THR A 240 -28.95 -5.36 -27.14
N ASN A 241 -29.98 -5.81 -26.42
CA ASN A 241 -30.42 -5.27 -25.14
C ASN A 241 -30.30 -6.37 -24.09
N VAL A 242 -29.81 -6.03 -22.90
CA VAL A 242 -29.65 -6.96 -21.76
C VAL A 242 -30.13 -6.33 -20.46
N GLY A 243 -30.64 -7.15 -19.55
CA GLY A 243 -30.71 -6.82 -18.13
C GLY A 243 -30.14 -7.98 -17.34
N ILE A 244 -29.16 -7.72 -16.48
CA ILE A 244 -28.58 -8.71 -15.58
C ILE A 244 -28.78 -8.17 -14.17
N ALA A 245 -29.39 -8.98 -13.30
CA ALA A 245 -29.57 -8.66 -11.89
C ALA A 245 -28.87 -9.71 -11.03
N MET A 246 -28.17 -9.26 -10.00
CA MET A 246 -27.35 -10.11 -9.12
C MET A 246 -27.70 -9.83 -7.67
N ILE A 247 -28.63 -10.62 -7.13
CA ILE A 247 -29.22 -10.35 -5.81
C ILE A 247 -28.53 -11.20 -4.77
N SER A 248 -27.90 -10.55 -3.79
CA SER A 248 -27.27 -11.25 -2.66
C SER A 248 -28.35 -11.87 -1.78
N ASP A 249 -28.19 -13.15 -1.48
CA ASP A 249 -28.97 -13.85 -0.46
C ASP A 249 -28.00 -14.28 0.65
N ALA A 250 -28.30 -13.82 1.86
CA ALA A 250 -27.50 -14.06 3.06
C ALA A 250 -28.32 -14.79 4.15
N ASP A 251 -29.53 -15.24 3.82
CA ASP A 251 -30.33 -16.07 4.72
C ASP A 251 -29.74 -17.51 4.76
N PRO A 252 -29.25 -17.99 5.91
CA PRO A 252 -28.71 -19.35 6.00
C PRO A 252 -29.79 -20.45 5.93
N ASP A 253 -31.08 -20.09 5.96
CA ASP A 253 -32.20 -21.03 5.84
C ASP A 253 -32.65 -21.24 4.38
N THR A 254 -32.19 -20.43 3.41
CA THR A 254 -32.38 -20.69 1.96
C THR A 254 -31.29 -21.67 1.44
N LYS A 255 -31.56 -22.32 0.31
CA LYS A 255 -30.60 -23.20 -0.39
C LYS A 255 -29.94 -22.48 -1.57
N VAL A 256 -30.60 -21.46 -2.11
CA VAL A 256 -30.04 -20.54 -3.11
C VAL A 256 -29.13 -19.50 -2.46
N GLY A 257 -28.37 -18.74 -3.25
CA GLY A 257 -27.32 -17.85 -2.77
C GLY A 257 -25.92 -18.46 -2.88
N PRO A 258 -24.86 -17.71 -2.50
CA PRO A 258 -24.92 -16.37 -1.90
C PRO A 258 -25.26 -15.25 -2.89
N LEU A 259 -25.21 -15.50 -4.21
CA LEU A 259 -25.64 -14.57 -5.25
C LEU A 259 -26.61 -15.24 -6.22
N VAL A 260 -27.84 -14.73 -6.30
CA VAL A 260 -28.91 -15.21 -7.19
C VAL A 260 -28.94 -14.36 -8.46
N SER A 261 -28.34 -14.91 -9.52
CA SER A 261 -28.11 -14.20 -10.78
C SER A 261 -29.16 -14.56 -11.84
N SER A 262 -29.85 -13.55 -12.38
CA SER A 262 -30.78 -13.69 -13.52
C SER A 262 -30.36 -12.76 -14.67
N GLY A 263 -30.48 -13.23 -15.91
CA GLY A 263 -30.17 -12.46 -17.12
C GLY A 263 -31.28 -12.55 -18.17
N ASN A 264 -31.69 -11.40 -18.72
CA ASN A 264 -32.68 -11.26 -19.78
C ASN A 264 -32.02 -10.62 -21.02
N TYR A 265 -32.07 -11.29 -22.16
CA TYR A 265 -31.36 -10.92 -23.39
C TYR A 265 -32.35 -10.78 -24.54
N CYS A 266 -32.49 -9.59 -25.14
CA CYS A 266 -33.56 -9.32 -26.10
C CYS A 266 -33.08 -8.60 -27.37
N ASN A 267 -33.76 -8.89 -28.48
CA ASN A 267 -33.85 -8.01 -29.65
C ASN A 267 -35.16 -7.23 -29.55
N ALA A 268 -35.08 -5.91 -29.48
CA ALA A 268 -36.21 -5.02 -29.25
C ALA A 268 -37.14 -4.92 -30.46
N ASP A 269 -38.45 -4.80 -30.23
CA ASP A 269 -39.41 -4.37 -31.24
C ASP A 269 -39.26 -2.86 -31.48
N THR A 270 -38.49 -2.49 -32.49
CA THR A 270 -38.21 -1.09 -32.85
C THR A 270 -39.42 -0.34 -33.43
N SER A 271 -40.61 -0.97 -33.53
CA SER A 271 -41.85 -0.24 -33.80
C SER A 271 -42.38 0.50 -32.56
N LYS A 272 -41.84 0.21 -31.37
CA LYS A 272 -42.19 0.86 -30.11
C LYS A 272 -41.25 2.03 -29.82
N GLU A 273 -41.78 3.04 -29.13
CA GLU A 273 -40.98 4.15 -28.60
C GLU A 273 -39.95 3.63 -27.57
N ASN A 274 -38.74 4.21 -27.56
CA ASN A 274 -37.65 3.82 -26.67
C ASN A 274 -37.24 2.34 -26.76
N HIS A 275 -37.33 1.75 -27.96
CA HIS A 275 -36.87 0.39 -28.26
C HIS A 275 -35.90 0.44 -29.44
N HIS A 276 -34.64 0.12 -29.18
CA HIS A 276 -33.54 0.25 -30.15
C HIS A 276 -32.65 -1.00 -30.15
N ASN A 277 -31.94 -1.25 -31.25
CA ASN A 277 -31.05 -2.40 -31.42
C ASN A 277 -29.64 -1.99 -31.94
N ARG A 278 -29.31 -0.70 -31.86
CA ARG A 278 -28.01 -0.15 -32.28
C ARG A 278 -27.59 0.92 -31.28
N PHE A 279 -26.48 0.67 -30.62
CA PHE A 279 -26.00 1.50 -29.52
C PHE A 279 -24.50 1.79 -29.65
N LEU A 280 -24.07 2.92 -29.08
CA LEU A 280 -22.74 2.98 -28.49
C LEU A 280 -22.88 2.50 -27.05
N VAL A 281 -22.03 1.57 -26.65
CA VAL A 281 -22.00 0.93 -25.32
C VAL A 281 -20.58 1.01 -24.81
N GLY A 282 -20.38 1.24 -23.53
CA GLY A 282 -19.06 1.11 -22.91
C GLY A 282 -19.10 1.27 -21.40
N THR A 283 -17.93 1.15 -20.82
CA THR A 283 -17.67 1.43 -19.40
C THR A 283 -16.59 2.50 -19.30
N VAL A 284 -16.76 3.45 -18.40
CA VAL A 284 -15.71 4.40 -17.99
C VAL A 284 -15.15 3.93 -16.66
N TRP A 285 -13.89 3.52 -16.62
CA TRP A 285 -13.30 2.81 -15.47
C TRP A 285 -11.79 2.98 -15.36
N LYS A 286 -11.20 2.54 -14.25
CA LYS A 286 -9.74 2.48 -14.03
C LYS A 286 -9.33 1.08 -13.61
N ASP A 287 -8.40 0.50 -14.36
CA ASP A 287 -7.68 -0.72 -14.01
C ASP A 287 -6.81 -0.45 -12.76
N ASN A 288 -7.39 -0.68 -11.58
CA ASN A 288 -6.80 -0.35 -10.28
C ASN A 288 -5.82 -1.43 -9.81
N ASN A 289 -6.00 -2.67 -10.26
CA ASN A 289 -5.15 -3.82 -9.90
C ASN A 289 -4.15 -4.23 -11.00
N GLY A 290 -4.27 -3.66 -12.21
CA GLY A 290 -3.36 -3.90 -13.34
C GLY A 290 -3.66 -5.18 -14.12
N ASN A 291 -4.85 -5.78 -13.98
CA ASN A 291 -5.25 -7.02 -14.65
C ASN A 291 -5.87 -6.79 -16.04
N SER A 292 -6.16 -5.54 -16.40
CA SER A 292 -6.83 -5.11 -17.64
C SER A 292 -8.22 -5.73 -17.87
N MET A 293 -8.95 -5.94 -16.77
CA MET A 293 -10.34 -6.36 -16.70
C MET A 293 -11.10 -5.44 -15.74
N TYR A 294 -12.36 -5.14 -16.05
CA TYR A 294 -13.19 -4.39 -15.12
C TYR A 294 -13.49 -5.23 -13.88
N ASP A 295 -13.20 -4.69 -12.70
CA ASP A 295 -13.61 -5.23 -11.41
C ASP A 295 -14.65 -4.33 -10.68
N PRO A 296 -15.53 -4.91 -9.82
CA PRO A 296 -16.52 -4.15 -9.07
C PRO A 296 -15.88 -3.02 -8.25
N GLY A 297 -16.29 -1.78 -8.50
CA GLY A 297 -15.74 -0.58 -7.87
C GLY A 297 -14.71 0.19 -8.69
N GLU A 298 -14.30 -0.31 -9.87
CA GLU A 298 -13.39 0.39 -10.79
C GLU A 298 -14.08 1.45 -11.68
N GLY A 299 -15.41 1.44 -11.70
CA GLY A 299 -16.24 2.36 -12.46
C GLY A 299 -16.12 3.83 -12.06
N ILE A 300 -16.35 4.73 -13.02
CA ILE A 300 -16.41 6.18 -12.80
C ILE A 300 -17.80 6.70 -13.15
N GLY A 301 -18.61 6.93 -12.13
CA GLY A 301 -19.91 7.58 -12.23
C GLY A 301 -19.87 9.07 -12.59
N GLY A 302 -21.00 9.58 -13.08
CA GLY A 302 -21.19 11.00 -13.39
C GLY A 302 -20.44 11.52 -14.62
N VAL A 303 -19.84 10.64 -15.44
CA VAL A 303 -19.15 11.03 -16.67
C VAL A 303 -20.17 11.19 -17.79
N THR A 304 -20.26 12.41 -18.34
CA THR A 304 -21.06 12.70 -19.52
C THR A 304 -20.34 12.20 -20.76
N VAL A 305 -20.99 11.28 -21.49
CA VAL A 305 -20.53 10.67 -22.73
C VAL A 305 -21.34 11.24 -23.88
N MET A 306 -20.77 12.23 -24.55
CA MET A 306 -21.44 13.10 -25.53
C MET A 306 -20.87 12.87 -26.93
N PRO A 307 -21.63 12.26 -27.87
CA PRO A 307 -21.24 12.29 -29.29
C PRO A 307 -21.38 13.71 -29.85
N ASP A 308 -20.61 14.02 -30.88
CA ASP A 308 -20.59 15.31 -31.56
C ASP A 308 -21.88 15.65 -32.31
N HIS A 309 -22.62 14.64 -32.75
CA HIS A 309 -23.91 14.76 -33.43
C HIS A 309 -24.88 13.62 -33.06
N GLY A 310 -26.16 13.84 -33.30
CA GLY A 310 -27.23 12.84 -33.10
C GLY A 310 -28.19 13.20 -31.97
N ARG A 311 -29.13 12.29 -31.64
CA ARG A 311 -30.22 12.59 -30.71
C ARG A 311 -29.86 12.42 -29.23
N TYR A 312 -29.07 11.39 -28.91
CA TYR A 312 -28.88 10.91 -27.55
C TYR A 312 -27.43 11.02 -27.07
N TYR A 313 -27.27 11.32 -25.78
CA TYR A 313 -26.03 11.14 -25.02
C TYR A 313 -26.33 10.26 -23.79
N ALA A 314 -25.32 9.92 -22.99
CA ALA A 314 -25.52 9.25 -21.70
C ALA A 314 -24.66 9.89 -20.60
N VAL A 315 -25.09 9.81 -19.34
CA VAL A 315 -24.22 9.98 -18.17
C VAL A 315 -24.03 8.61 -17.52
N THR A 316 -22.79 8.23 -17.19
CA THR A 316 -22.51 6.90 -16.60
C THR A 316 -23.34 6.63 -15.33
N SER A 317 -23.66 5.35 -15.08
CA SER A 317 -24.08 4.88 -13.74
C SER A 317 -22.93 5.01 -12.74
N ASP A 318 -23.17 4.85 -11.44
CA ASP A 318 -22.10 4.94 -10.43
C ASP A 318 -20.97 3.93 -10.71
N SER A 319 -21.31 2.77 -11.25
CA SER A 319 -20.39 1.72 -11.73
C SER A 319 -19.71 2.01 -13.07
N GLY A 320 -19.87 3.21 -13.63
CA GLY A 320 -19.20 3.64 -14.87
C GLY A 320 -19.82 3.15 -16.17
N GLY A 321 -20.91 2.38 -16.13
CA GLY A 321 -21.58 1.86 -17.31
C GLY A 321 -22.35 2.93 -18.09
N TYR A 322 -22.28 2.89 -19.42
CA TYR A 322 -23.14 3.72 -20.28
C TYR A 322 -23.58 2.99 -21.56
N ALA A 323 -24.75 3.39 -22.06
CA ALA A 323 -25.15 3.12 -23.44
C ALA A 323 -26.09 4.22 -23.94
N PHE A 324 -26.10 4.48 -25.25
CA PHE A 324 -27.13 5.31 -25.87
C PHE A 324 -27.43 4.86 -27.32
N PRO A 325 -28.69 5.00 -27.79
CA PRO A 325 -29.06 4.59 -29.15
C PRO A 325 -28.38 5.44 -30.22
N VAL A 326 -27.95 4.78 -31.29
CA VAL A 326 -27.41 5.43 -32.49
C VAL A 326 -28.42 5.27 -33.62
N THR A 327 -29.11 6.37 -33.96
CA THR A 327 -30.24 6.36 -34.92
C THR A 327 -29.82 6.43 -36.38
N SER A 328 -28.57 6.74 -36.68
CA SER A 328 -28.05 6.87 -38.06
C SER A 328 -26.66 6.22 -38.15
N PRO A 329 -26.29 5.58 -39.27
CA PRO A 329 -24.92 5.12 -39.46
C PRO A 329 -23.97 6.32 -39.58
N GLY A 330 -22.79 6.27 -38.97
CA GLY A 330 -21.85 7.39 -38.98
C GLY A 330 -20.55 7.13 -38.22
N THR A 331 -19.62 8.09 -38.31
CA THR A 331 -18.41 8.14 -37.49
C THR A 331 -18.56 9.27 -36.49
N TYR A 332 -18.63 8.93 -35.21
CA TYR A 332 -18.90 9.82 -34.10
C TYR A 332 -17.59 10.17 -33.38
N GLN A 333 -17.43 11.43 -32.99
CA GLN A 333 -16.44 11.88 -32.02
C GLN A 333 -17.13 11.95 -30.65
N VAL A 334 -16.81 11.01 -29.78
CA VAL A 334 -17.43 10.86 -28.46
C VAL A 334 -16.53 11.51 -27.41
N THR A 335 -17.02 12.59 -26.81
CA THR A 335 -16.37 13.31 -25.72
C THR A 335 -16.79 12.73 -24.38
N PHE A 336 -15.82 12.37 -23.55
CA PHE A 336 -16.00 11.92 -22.17
C PHE A 336 -15.62 13.07 -21.25
N SER A 337 -16.55 13.53 -20.42
CA SER A 337 -16.33 14.71 -19.56
C SER A 337 -16.95 14.54 -18.17
N GLY A 338 -16.17 14.85 -17.14
CA GLY A 338 -16.56 14.76 -15.73
C GLY A 338 -15.48 15.37 -14.83
N SER A 339 -15.72 15.40 -13.51
CA SER A 339 -14.86 16.07 -12.52
C SER A 339 -13.39 15.60 -12.50
N SER A 340 -13.10 14.39 -12.97
CA SER A 340 -11.76 13.81 -13.07
C SER A 340 -11.50 13.06 -14.39
N VAL A 341 -12.37 13.23 -15.38
CA VAL A 341 -12.30 12.54 -16.69
C VAL A 341 -12.47 13.56 -17.80
N ASN A 342 -11.51 13.60 -18.73
CA ASN A 342 -11.62 14.36 -19.96
C ASN A 342 -10.92 13.60 -21.09
N GLY A 343 -11.58 13.42 -22.23
CA GLY A 343 -10.99 12.82 -23.41
C GLY A 343 -11.99 12.67 -24.56
N VAL A 344 -11.49 12.30 -25.74
CA VAL A 344 -12.30 12.08 -26.93
C VAL A 344 -11.91 10.75 -27.56
N LYS A 345 -12.88 9.93 -27.97
CA LYS A 345 -12.66 8.74 -28.79
C LYS A 345 -13.55 8.76 -30.04
N THR A 346 -13.00 8.29 -31.16
CA THR A 346 -13.75 8.10 -32.39
C THR A 346 -14.41 6.72 -32.40
N ALA A 347 -15.67 6.62 -32.84
CA ALA A 347 -16.35 5.35 -33.10
C ALA A 347 -17.15 5.37 -34.40
N THR A 348 -16.94 4.38 -35.27
CA THR A 348 -17.73 4.19 -36.50
C THR A 348 -18.82 3.16 -36.26
N VAL A 349 -20.07 3.59 -36.28
CA VAL A 349 -21.25 2.78 -36.00
C VAL A 349 -22.03 2.60 -37.30
N GLU A 350 -22.08 1.37 -37.82
CA GLU A 350 -22.84 1.07 -39.04
C GLU A 350 -24.25 0.56 -38.73
N ARG A 351 -24.46 -0.77 -38.80
CA ARG A 351 -25.76 -1.42 -38.53
C ARG A 351 -25.87 -1.98 -37.12
N LYS A 352 -24.72 -2.38 -36.54
CA LYS A 352 -24.57 -3.08 -35.26
C LYS A 352 -24.07 -2.12 -34.18
N SER A 353 -24.33 -2.46 -32.92
CA SER A 353 -23.76 -1.74 -31.77
C SER A 353 -22.23 -1.80 -31.76
N VAL A 354 -21.59 -0.83 -31.11
CA VAL A 354 -20.13 -0.70 -31.00
C VAL A 354 -19.74 -0.54 -29.53
N LEU A 355 -18.67 -1.24 -29.12
CA LEU A 355 -18.10 -1.16 -27.78
C LEU A 355 -17.04 -0.06 -27.76
N LEU A 356 -17.10 0.84 -26.78
CA LEU A 356 -16.23 2.01 -26.69
C LEU A 356 -15.87 2.32 -25.22
N ASP A 357 -15.28 1.35 -24.53
CA ASP A 357 -14.77 1.58 -23.17
C ASP A 357 -13.77 2.74 -23.10
N PHE A 358 -13.78 3.49 -22.00
CA PHE A 358 -12.86 4.59 -21.74
C PHE A 358 -12.14 4.39 -20.41
N MET A 359 -10.87 4.04 -20.49
CA MET A 359 -9.95 4.16 -19.36
C MET A 359 -9.26 5.52 -19.46
N PRO A 360 -9.40 6.42 -18.46
CA PRO A 360 -8.57 7.63 -18.38
C PRO A 360 -7.10 7.22 -18.22
N ASP A 361 -6.18 7.97 -18.84
CA ASP A 361 -4.75 7.76 -18.62
C ASP A 361 -4.44 7.79 -17.11
N PRO A 362 -3.64 6.85 -16.58
CA PRO A 362 -3.19 6.94 -15.20
C PRO A 362 -2.43 8.25 -15.00
N ALA A 363 -2.71 8.94 -13.90
CA ALA A 363 -1.97 10.15 -13.55
C ALA A 363 -0.46 9.85 -13.57
N PRO A 364 0.38 10.74 -14.13
CA PRO A 364 1.79 10.43 -14.33
C PRO A 364 2.45 10.05 -13.01
N VAL A 365 2.89 8.79 -12.93
CA VAL A 365 3.52 8.24 -11.73
C VAL A 365 4.83 8.98 -11.49
N ILE A 366 4.84 9.88 -10.51
CA ILE A 366 6.08 10.50 -10.04
C ILE A 366 6.86 9.41 -9.29
N PRO A 367 8.04 8.97 -9.78
CA PRO A 367 8.80 7.96 -9.07
C PRO A 367 9.24 8.53 -7.72
N VAL A 368 8.98 7.79 -6.63
CA VAL A 368 9.52 8.14 -5.31
C VAL A 368 11.02 7.96 -5.35
N THR A 369 11.75 9.07 -5.32
CA THR A 369 13.22 9.09 -5.26
C THR A 369 13.71 9.49 -3.88
N TYR A 370 14.83 8.90 -3.47
CA TYR A 370 15.58 9.28 -2.28
C TYR A 370 16.90 9.92 -2.69
N THR A 371 17.26 11.00 -2.01
CA THR A 371 18.56 11.64 -2.17
C THR A 371 19.56 10.99 -1.23
N LEU A 372 20.70 10.61 -1.79
CA LEU A 372 21.88 10.17 -1.06
C LEU A 372 22.94 11.28 -1.20
N THR A 373 23.37 11.86 -0.08
CA THR A 373 24.34 12.96 -0.03
C THR A 373 25.57 12.56 0.78
N VAL A 374 26.75 12.96 0.32
CA VAL A 374 28.01 12.75 1.04
C VAL A 374 28.57 14.06 1.60
N SER A 375 29.01 14.03 2.85
CA SER A 375 29.81 15.08 3.49
C SER A 375 31.21 14.57 3.80
N VAL A 376 32.25 15.30 3.37
CA VAL A 376 33.66 14.96 3.63
C VAL A 376 34.28 15.97 4.58
N THR A 377 34.98 15.49 5.61
CA THR A 377 35.55 16.33 6.69
C THR A 377 36.95 15.88 7.14
N GLY A 378 37.65 16.73 7.90
CA GLY A 378 38.91 16.43 8.60
C GLY A 378 40.18 16.39 7.75
N GLY A 379 40.12 15.91 6.51
CA GLY A 379 41.28 15.71 5.63
C GLY A 379 40.89 15.58 4.16
N SER A 380 41.79 15.05 3.33
CA SER A 380 41.62 15.00 1.88
C SER A 380 41.29 13.59 1.35
N GLY A 381 40.29 13.54 0.46
CA GLY A 381 39.82 12.34 -0.23
C GLY A 381 38.49 12.61 -0.94
N ILE A 382 38.01 11.65 -1.72
CA ILE A 382 36.75 11.75 -2.48
C ILE A 382 35.85 10.53 -2.22
N VAL A 383 34.56 10.71 -2.46
CA VAL A 383 33.55 9.65 -2.47
C VAL A 383 32.78 9.73 -3.78
N ILE A 384 32.47 8.59 -4.39
CA ILE A 384 31.82 8.53 -5.70
C ILE A 384 30.61 7.57 -5.61
N PRO A 385 29.37 8.03 -5.91
CA PRO A 385 28.99 9.44 -6.16
C PRO A 385 29.09 10.29 -4.87
N ASP A 386 29.13 11.62 -5.02
CA ASP A 386 29.07 12.60 -3.91
C ASP A 386 27.63 13.05 -3.61
N ARG A 387 26.78 13.10 -4.64
CA ARG A 387 25.32 13.13 -4.54
C ARG A 387 24.69 12.28 -5.64
N ILE A 388 23.64 11.53 -5.30
CA ILE A 388 22.79 10.86 -6.30
C ILE A 388 21.34 10.80 -5.80
N GLU A 389 20.39 10.77 -6.74
CA GLU A 389 18.99 10.43 -6.48
C GLU A 389 18.72 9.05 -7.05
N VAL A 390 18.07 8.19 -6.26
CA VAL A 390 17.75 6.81 -6.61
C VAL A 390 16.28 6.52 -6.36
N ASN A 391 15.67 5.62 -7.13
CA ASN A 391 14.28 5.21 -6.92
C ASN A 391 14.14 4.40 -5.62
N LYS A 392 12.96 4.44 -4.99
CA LYS A 392 12.60 3.56 -3.87
C LYS A 392 12.88 2.08 -4.19
N GLY A 393 13.60 1.41 -3.31
CA GLY A 393 14.01 0.01 -3.46
C GLY A 393 15.24 -0.24 -4.33
N ALA A 394 15.91 0.81 -4.85
CA ALA A 394 17.17 0.67 -5.57
C ALA A 394 18.34 0.35 -4.62
N ASP A 395 19.39 -0.25 -5.18
CA ASP A 395 20.69 -0.44 -4.52
C ASP A 395 21.66 0.65 -4.99
N GLN A 396 22.55 1.12 -4.10
CA GLN A 396 23.63 2.05 -4.45
C GLN A 396 24.95 1.64 -3.80
N VAL A 397 26.05 1.81 -4.54
CA VAL A 397 27.42 1.64 -4.04
C VAL A 397 28.13 2.99 -4.01
N PHE A 398 28.84 3.27 -2.93
CA PHE A 398 29.72 4.42 -2.76
C PHE A 398 31.17 3.95 -2.67
N ILE A 399 32.04 4.51 -3.51
CA ILE A 399 33.47 4.19 -3.52
C ILE A 399 34.22 5.34 -2.83
N ILE A 400 34.85 5.05 -1.70
CA ILE A 400 35.63 6.00 -0.91
C ILE A 400 37.11 5.90 -1.32
N LYS A 401 37.73 7.02 -1.68
CA LYS A 401 39.14 7.10 -2.09
C LYS A 401 39.87 8.18 -1.28
N PRO A 402 40.62 7.80 -0.23
CA PRO A 402 41.52 8.73 0.45
C PRO A 402 42.53 9.33 -0.54
N ALA A 403 42.94 10.58 -0.32
CA ALA A 403 44.06 11.16 -1.05
C ALA A 403 45.39 10.51 -0.61
N GLU A 404 46.46 10.73 -1.38
CA GLU A 404 47.78 10.23 -1.02
C GLU A 404 48.20 10.75 0.37
N GLY A 405 48.60 9.82 1.25
CA GLY A 405 48.95 10.13 2.64
C GLY A 405 47.76 10.21 3.62
N TYR A 406 46.51 10.02 3.20
CA TYR A 406 45.33 10.02 4.08
C TYR A 406 44.74 8.62 4.26
N ARG A 407 43.99 8.42 5.37
CA ARG A 407 43.16 7.24 5.62
C ARG A 407 41.75 7.63 6.04
N ILE A 408 40.80 6.71 5.90
CA ILE A 408 39.45 6.86 6.47
C ILE A 408 39.60 6.77 8.00
N ALA A 409 39.19 7.82 8.70
CA ALA A 409 39.21 7.90 10.17
C ALA A 409 37.86 7.47 10.76
N GLU A 410 36.78 8.02 10.19
CA GLU A 410 35.40 7.80 10.59
C GLU A 410 34.55 7.69 9.34
N PHE A 411 33.55 6.82 9.38
CA PHE A 411 32.53 6.68 8.35
C PHE A 411 31.19 6.45 9.03
N SER A 412 30.18 7.25 8.67
CA SER A 412 28.83 7.11 9.18
C SER A 412 27.78 7.29 8.10
N ASP A 413 26.62 6.68 8.34
CA ASP A 413 25.40 6.85 7.54
C ASP A 413 24.28 7.28 8.48
N ASN A 414 23.62 8.40 8.17
CA ASN A 414 22.57 9.01 9.01
C ASN A 414 22.98 9.15 10.50
N SER A 415 24.26 9.45 10.74
CA SER A 415 24.94 9.55 12.05
C SER A 415 25.28 8.23 12.76
N GLU A 416 24.87 7.06 12.25
CA GLU A 416 25.35 5.77 12.76
C GLU A 416 26.77 5.47 12.29
N ASN A 417 27.67 5.00 13.15
CA ASN A 417 29.01 4.59 12.73
C ASN A 417 28.96 3.30 11.92
N LYS A 418 29.40 3.36 10.66
CA LYS A 418 29.39 2.26 9.68
C LYS A 418 30.79 1.84 9.23
N ILE A 419 31.86 2.30 9.89
CA ILE A 419 33.25 2.08 9.42
C ILE A 419 33.63 0.59 9.29
N SER A 420 33.01 -0.30 10.07
CA SER A 420 33.20 -1.76 9.98
C SER A 420 32.49 -2.42 8.80
N GLU A 421 31.54 -1.73 8.17
CA GLU A 421 30.79 -2.21 7.00
C GLU A 421 31.48 -1.85 5.66
N LEU A 422 32.58 -1.09 5.71
CA LEU A 422 33.39 -0.76 4.53
C LEU A 422 34.23 -1.96 4.09
N ILE A 423 33.94 -2.49 2.89
CA ILE A 423 34.69 -3.59 2.29
C ILE A 423 35.46 -3.04 1.09
N ASN A 424 36.79 -3.11 1.11
CA ASN A 424 37.67 -2.56 0.07
C ASN A 424 37.44 -1.05 -0.23
N ASN A 425 37.03 -0.28 0.79
CA ASN A 425 36.58 1.11 0.71
C ASN A 425 35.28 1.33 -0.10
N GLU A 426 34.48 0.29 -0.31
CA GLU A 426 33.11 0.40 -0.82
C GLU A 426 32.10 0.34 0.33
N TYR A 427 31.07 1.17 0.26
CA TYR A 427 29.86 1.06 1.07
C TYR A 427 28.68 0.72 0.16
N ARG A 428 27.83 -0.23 0.56
CA ARG A 428 26.67 -0.66 -0.23
C ARG A 428 25.39 -0.48 0.57
N LEU A 429 24.48 0.32 0.02
CA LEU A 429 23.09 0.41 0.43
C LEU A 429 22.25 -0.48 -0.50
N THR A 430 21.28 -1.18 0.08
CA THR A 430 20.34 -2.05 -0.65
C THR A 430 18.92 -1.76 -0.22
N ASP A 431 17.94 -1.90 -1.14
CA ASP A 431 16.51 -1.62 -0.86
C ASP A 431 16.30 -0.23 -0.21
N ILE A 432 16.80 0.82 -0.87
CA ILE A 432 16.83 2.19 -0.32
C ILE A 432 15.40 2.73 -0.16
N ARG A 433 15.02 3.03 1.09
CA ARG A 433 13.67 3.48 1.49
C ARG A 433 13.62 4.83 2.21
N GLN A 434 14.76 5.53 2.28
CA GLN A 434 14.88 6.84 2.90
C GLN A 434 16.06 7.60 2.29
N ASN A 435 16.18 8.90 2.61
CA ASN A 435 17.39 9.66 2.30
C ASN A 435 18.56 9.17 3.19
N HIS A 436 19.78 9.20 2.66
CA HIS A 436 21.00 8.86 3.39
C HIS A 436 21.99 10.01 3.35
N SER A 437 22.53 10.36 4.52
CA SER A 437 23.59 11.35 4.69
C SER A 437 24.87 10.64 5.14
N LEU A 438 25.71 10.29 4.17
CA LEU A 438 27.00 9.65 4.43
C LEU A 438 28.01 10.70 4.88
N THR A 439 28.65 10.51 6.02
CA THR A 439 29.73 11.38 6.48
C THR A 439 31.04 10.61 6.54
N VAL A 440 32.07 11.13 5.87
CA VAL A 440 33.42 10.55 5.87
C VAL A 440 34.39 11.54 6.46
N ARG A 441 35.11 11.15 7.53
CA ARG A 441 36.26 11.90 8.00
C ARG A 441 37.53 11.23 7.49
N PHE A 442 38.34 11.98 6.75
CA PHE A 442 39.72 11.56 6.47
C PHE A 442 40.64 12.12 7.55
N GLU A 443 41.70 11.37 7.87
CA GLU A 443 42.82 11.88 8.65
C GLU A 443 44.12 11.58 7.92
N GLY A 444 45.06 12.52 7.99
CA GLY A 444 46.40 12.32 7.45
C GLY A 444 47.12 11.22 8.22
N LYS A 445 48.09 10.57 7.57
CA LYS A 445 49.20 9.92 8.26
C LYS A 445 49.75 10.91 9.28
N LEU A 446 50.04 10.44 10.50
CA LEU A 446 51.08 11.09 11.30
C LEU A 446 52.34 11.09 10.43
N TYR A 447 52.73 12.26 9.94
CA TYR A 447 54.10 12.50 9.52
C TYR A 447 54.94 12.41 10.80
N LEU A 448 55.52 11.23 11.02
CA LEU A 448 56.67 11.13 11.91
C LEU A 448 57.74 12.11 11.39
N PRO A 449 58.34 12.95 12.25
CA PRO A 449 59.41 13.85 11.84
C PRO A 449 60.47 13.09 11.02
N ILE A 450 60.90 13.60 9.86
CA ILE A 450 62.03 12.98 9.16
C ILE A 450 63.28 13.14 10.05
N PRO A 451 64.19 12.17 10.05
CA PRO A 451 65.38 12.26 10.87
C PRO A 451 66.31 13.35 10.34
N PRO A 452 67.16 13.96 11.18
CA PRO A 452 68.11 14.98 10.72
C PRO A 452 69.09 14.42 9.69
N ASP A 453 69.34 15.21 8.65
CA ASP A 453 70.40 14.96 7.67
C ASP A 453 71.75 15.52 8.14
N ASN A 454 72.81 15.07 7.47
CA ASN A 454 74.21 15.49 7.71
C ASN A 454 74.66 15.36 9.18
N VAL A 455 74.15 14.35 9.89
CA VAL A 455 74.71 13.90 11.16
C VAL A 455 76.20 13.59 10.94
N SER A 456 77.06 14.29 11.67
CA SER A 456 78.49 14.09 11.66
C SER A 456 79.06 14.07 13.08
N ALA A 457 80.00 13.16 13.34
CA ALA A 457 80.71 13.04 14.59
C ALA A 457 82.22 13.27 14.36
N THR A 458 82.88 13.96 15.30
CA THR A 458 84.33 14.24 15.15
C THR A 458 85.17 13.00 15.41
N ASP A 459 86.02 12.67 14.46
CA ASP A 459 86.98 11.56 14.53
C ASP A 459 88.43 12.01 14.79
N GLY A 460 89.28 11.06 15.17
CA GLY A 460 90.70 11.10 14.80
C GLY A 460 91.62 12.07 15.57
N GLY A 461 91.17 12.62 16.70
CA GLY A 461 92.00 13.46 17.58
C GLY A 461 91.70 14.97 17.56
N THR A 462 90.60 15.39 16.91
CA THR A 462 90.09 16.77 16.98
C THR A 462 89.84 17.26 18.41
N TYR A 463 89.37 16.36 19.27
CA TYR A 463 89.30 16.53 20.72
C TYR A 463 89.85 15.28 21.40
N ALA A 464 90.41 15.44 22.61
CA ALA A 464 91.01 14.35 23.38
C ALA A 464 90.11 13.82 24.52
N ASP A 465 89.03 14.55 24.81
CA ASP A 465 88.18 14.42 25.99
C ASP A 465 86.68 14.30 25.67
N LYS A 466 86.32 14.37 24.38
CA LYS A 466 84.93 14.32 23.89
C LYS A 466 84.86 13.98 22.41
N ILE A 467 83.66 13.61 21.97
CA ILE A 467 83.25 13.61 20.56
C ILE A 467 82.19 14.71 20.40
N ARG A 468 82.34 15.58 19.41
CA ARG A 468 81.28 16.54 19.03
C ARG A 468 80.45 15.90 17.93
N ILE A 469 79.14 15.86 18.13
CA ILE A 469 78.14 15.44 17.15
C ILE A 469 77.42 16.71 16.68
N SER A 470 77.18 16.86 15.39
CA SER A 470 76.39 17.95 14.81
C SER A 470 75.53 17.45 13.66
N TRP A 471 74.43 18.13 13.38
CA TRP A 471 73.51 17.82 12.29
C TRP A 471 72.90 19.12 11.75
N ASP A 472 72.26 19.05 10.58
CA ASP A 472 71.57 20.21 10.04
C ASP A 472 70.23 20.45 10.75
N ALA A 473 69.88 21.73 10.92
CA ALA A 473 68.55 22.10 11.39
C ALA A 473 67.52 21.73 10.32
N LEU A 474 66.44 21.06 10.73
CA LEU A 474 65.30 20.80 9.85
C LEU A 474 64.60 22.12 9.51
N VAL A 475 64.51 22.42 8.21
CA VAL A 475 63.60 23.44 7.68
C VAL A 475 62.19 22.86 7.72
N SER A 476 61.18 23.64 8.13
CA SER A 476 59.86 23.12 8.45
C SER A 476 59.16 22.41 7.27
N TRP A 477 58.38 21.39 7.59
CA TRP A 477 57.51 20.61 6.69
C TRP A 477 56.37 21.43 6.10
N ASP A 478 56.04 22.53 6.76
CA ASP A 478 54.96 23.45 6.45
C ASP A 478 55.53 24.88 6.53
N ALA A 479 55.26 25.68 5.50
CA ALA A 479 55.73 27.06 5.41
C ALA A 479 54.86 28.04 6.22
N SER A 480 53.86 27.56 6.98
CA SER A 480 52.91 28.38 7.72
C SER A 480 53.09 28.46 9.25
N GLU A 481 53.90 27.60 9.89
CA GLU A 481 54.16 27.68 11.34
C GLU A 481 55.65 27.46 11.73
N GLU A 482 56.18 28.33 12.60
CA GLU A 482 57.51 28.23 13.20
C GLU A 482 57.57 27.15 14.31
N THR A 483 57.57 25.87 13.94
CA THR A 483 57.72 24.77 14.91
C THR A 483 59.19 24.53 15.27
N ASN A 484 59.59 24.83 16.50
CA ASN A 484 60.91 24.45 17.03
C ASN A 484 61.07 22.91 17.04
N SER A 485 61.95 22.38 16.19
CA SER A 485 62.28 20.95 16.18
C SER A 485 63.16 20.58 17.38
N TYR A 486 62.79 19.53 18.10
CA TYR A 486 63.58 18.96 19.18
C TYR A 486 64.36 17.76 18.69
N TYR A 487 65.59 17.61 19.18
CA TYR A 487 66.54 16.57 18.78
C TYR A 487 67.08 15.83 19.99
N ARG A 488 67.45 14.56 19.78
CA ARG A 488 68.12 13.74 20.79
C ARG A 488 69.13 12.83 20.11
N VAL A 489 70.22 12.50 20.80
CA VAL A 489 71.33 11.70 20.27
C VAL A 489 71.33 10.32 20.93
N TRP A 490 71.50 9.29 20.11
CA TRP A 490 71.65 7.89 20.49
C TRP A 490 73.04 7.39 20.12
N ARG A 491 73.58 6.49 20.94
CA ARG A 491 74.94 5.97 20.83
C ARG A 491 74.97 4.46 20.99
N ASN A 492 75.82 3.81 20.18
CA ASN A 492 76.19 2.41 20.35
C ASN A 492 77.68 2.21 20.02
N THR A 493 78.24 1.05 20.36
CA THR A 493 79.62 0.66 19.98
C THR A 493 79.65 -0.44 18.91
N VAL A 494 78.47 -0.81 18.40
CA VAL A 494 78.24 -1.59 17.18
C VAL A 494 77.28 -0.80 16.29
N ASN A 495 77.29 -1.07 14.99
CA ASN A 495 76.36 -0.44 14.04
C ASN A 495 74.97 -1.08 14.11
N ASP A 496 74.26 -0.83 15.21
CA ASP A 496 72.89 -1.28 15.45
C ASP A 496 72.10 -0.18 16.19
N PRO A 497 71.11 0.46 15.54
CA PRO A 497 70.29 1.49 16.16
C PRO A 497 69.24 0.95 17.14
N ASP A 498 68.84 -0.33 17.04
CA ASP A 498 67.78 -0.90 17.89
C ASP A 498 68.29 -1.20 19.31
N THR A 499 69.61 -1.40 19.46
CA THR A 499 70.29 -1.51 20.77
C THR A 499 71.01 -0.24 21.21
N ALA A 500 70.89 0.87 20.47
CA ALA A 500 71.51 2.15 20.83
C ALA A 500 70.80 2.83 22.02
N LEU A 501 71.57 3.43 22.92
CA LEU A 501 71.04 4.14 24.10
C LEU A 501 71.05 5.66 23.89
N PRO A 502 70.03 6.41 24.35
CA PRO A 502 70.03 7.86 24.29
C PRO A 502 71.04 8.44 25.30
N ILE A 503 71.85 9.41 24.87
CA ILE A 503 72.93 10.00 25.68
C ILE A 503 72.69 11.46 26.10
N CYS A 504 71.57 12.05 25.70
CA CYS A 504 71.14 13.38 26.12
C CYS A 504 69.62 13.43 26.36
N TYR A 505 69.11 14.59 26.78
CA TYR A 505 67.68 14.91 26.75
C TYR A 505 67.30 15.53 25.40
N TRP A 506 66.00 15.69 25.14
CA TRP A 506 65.53 16.42 23.96
C TRP A 506 65.92 17.91 24.05
N GLN A 507 66.58 18.41 23.00
CA GLN A 507 67.15 19.76 22.91
C GLN A 507 66.89 20.39 21.55
N THR A 508 66.82 21.72 21.47
CA THR A 508 66.69 22.44 20.19
C THR A 508 68.04 22.74 19.52
N GLU A 509 69.16 22.63 20.24
CA GLU A 509 70.50 22.78 19.65
C GLU A 509 70.82 21.63 18.70
N THR A 510 71.39 21.95 17.53
CA THR A 510 71.82 20.98 16.51
C THR A 510 73.23 20.41 16.73
N VAL A 511 73.73 20.50 17.95
CA VAL A 511 75.07 20.07 18.35
C VAL A 511 74.99 19.39 19.72
N TYR A 512 75.68 18.26 19.87
CA TYR A 512 75.92 17.61 21.16
C TYR A 512 77.41 17.33 21.38
N LYS A 513 77.81 17.19 22.64
CA LYS A 513 79.20 16.89 23.06
C LYS A 513 79.17 15.69 23.97
N ASP A 514 79.52 14.52 23.45
CA ASP A 514 79.65 13.31 24.23
C ASP A 514 81.01 13.30 24.95
N THR A 515 80.99 13.50 26.26
CA THR A 515 82.16 13.44 27.15
C THR A 515 82.29 12.10 27.86
N GLU A 516 81.31 11.19 27.75
CA GLU A 516 81.32 9.88 28.42
C GLU A 516 81.93 8.79 27.54
N ILE A 517 83.12 9.09 27.02
CA ILE A 517 83.77 8.31 25.97
C ILE A 517 85.04 7.61 26.48
N THR A 518 85.37 6.46 25.90
CA THR A 518 86.69 5.84 26.06
C THR A 518 87.58 6.28 24.89
N PRO A 519 88.77 6.87 25.14
CA PRO A 519 89.73 7.15 24.06
C PRO A 519 90.08 5.90 23.23
N ASP A 520 90.37 6.13 21.96
CA ASP A 520 90.74 5.14 20.95
C ASP A 520 89.65 4.07 20.67
N ARG A 521 88.43 4.28 21.18
CA ARG A 521 87.22 3.49 20.86
C ARG A 521 86.34 4.25 19.85
N ILE A 522 85.82 3.51 18.87
CA ILE A 522 84.85 4.01 17.90
C ILE A 522 83.44 3.85 18.47
N TYR A 523 82.63 4.89 18.32
CA TYR A 523 81.21 4.92 18.66
C TYR A 523 80.40 5.28 17.41
N TYR A 524 79.19 4.73 17.31
CA TYR A 524 78.21 5.02 16.28
C TYR A 524 77.13 5.94 16.87
N TYR A 525 76.82 7.03 16.17
CA TYR A 525 75.87 8.05 16.62
C TYR A 525 74.71 8.22 15.65
N TRP A 526 73.49 8.22 16.18
CA TRP A 526 72.26 8.54 15.46
C TRP A 526 71.56 9.71 16.13
N VAL A 527 70.79 10.49 15.36
CA VAL A 527 69.94 11.55 15.87
C VAL A 527 68.50 11.25 15.46
N LYS A 528 67.54 11.53 16.36
CA LYS A 528 66.11 11.59 16.02
C LYS A 528 65.58 12.99 16.28
N SER A 529 64.52 13.34 15.58
CA SER A 529 63.74 14.56 15.74
C SER A 529 62.38 14.25 16.41
N ALA A 530 61.83 15.23 17.12
CA ALA A 530 60.51 15.18 17.76
C ALA A 530 59.81 16.55 17.66
N PRO A 531 58.46 16.58 17.70
CA PRO A 531 57.70 17.83 17.63
C PRO A 531 57.78 18.66 18.93
N ASP A 532 58.16 18.04 20.05
CA ASP A 532 58.23 18.67 21.37
C ASP A 532 59.35 18.08 22.25
N SER A 533 59.52 18.64 23.45
CA SER A 533 60.56 18.25 24.41
C SER A 533 60.28 16.94 25.18
N SER A 534 59.09 16.34 25.05
CA SER A 534 58.80 15.02 25.65
C SER A 534 59.42 13.90 24.80
N GLY A 535 59.41 14.07 23.48
CA GLY A 535 59.78 13.03 22.51
C GLY A 535 58.65 12.12 22.08
N ASP A 536 57.41 12.40 22.49
CA ASP A 536 56.25 11.70 21.98
C ASP A 536 56.17 11.85 20.45
N LYS A 537 55.91 10.75 19.76
CA LYS A 537 55.90 10.65 18.28
C LYS A 537 57.25 10.99 17.59
N ALA A 538 58.37 10.80 18.28
CA ALA A 538 59.71 10.94 17.69
C ALA A 538 59.88 10.15 16.38
N GLY A 539 60.58 10.76 15.42
CA GLY A 539 60.92 10.19 14.11
C GLY A 539 61.76 8.92 14.16
N PRO A 540 62.04 8.29 12.99
CA PRO A 540 63.02 7.21 12.90
C PRO A 540 64.45 7.74 13.17
N TYR A 541 65.43 6.85 13.19
CA TYR A 541 66.83 7.24 13.31
C TYR A 541 67.36 7.84 11.99
N SER A 542 68.30 8.79 12.11
CA SER A 542 69.12 9.28 11.00
C SER A 542 69.98 8.20 10.37
N LYS A 543 70.72 8.55 9.31
CA LYS A 543 71.97 7.82 9.03
C LYS A 543 72.93 8.05 10.20
N TYR A 544 73.75 7.05 10.51
CA TYR A 544 74.77 7.20 11.55
C TYR A 544 76.00 7.89 10.99
N ASP A 545 76.79 8.47 11.90
CA ASP A 545 78.22 8.69 11.67
C ASP A 545 79.04 8.05 12.80
N THR A 546 80.32 7.81 12.56
CA THR A 546 81.25 7.29 13.57
C THR A 546 82.06 8.41 14.21
N GLY A 547 82.32 8.31 15.51
CA GLY A 547 83.17 9.25 16.22
C GLY A 547 84.19 8.53 17.12
N SER A 548 85.36 9.15 17.26
CA SER A 548 86.47 8.66 18.06
C SER A 548 87.35 9.82 18.58
N ALA A 549 87.71 9.78 19.86
CA ALA A 549 88.75 10.65 20.42
C ALA A 549 90.04 9.87 20.60
N LYS A 550 91.20 10.51 20.42
CA LYS A 550 92.51 9.87 20.63
C LYS A 550 93.07 10.17 22.01
N THR A 551 93.85 9.24 22.55
CA THR A 551 94.72 9.53 23.70
C THR A 551 95.67 10.69 23.39
N LYS A 552 95.83 11.61 24.35
CA LYS A 552 96.54 12.88 24.16
C LYS A 552 98.06 12.71 24.27
N ASP A 553 98.70 12.36 23.16
CA ASP A 553 100.16 12.29 23.08
C ASP A 553 100.80 13.67 23.34
N ARG A 554 101.78 13.73 24.25
CA ARG A 554 102.39 14.98 24.73
C ARG A 554 103.71 15.29 24.02
N THR A 555 103.67 15.82 22.79
CA THR A 555 104.90 16.26 22.10
C THR A 555 104.69 17.39 21.06
N VAL A 556 105.24 18.58 21.38
CA VAL A 556 105.89 19.58 20.48
C VAL A 556 105.07 20.10 19.26
N VAL A 557 104.37 21.25 19.32
CA VAL A 557 104.84 22.67 19.19
C VAL A 557 105.08 23.19 17.75
N LYS A 558 104.16 24.06 17.31
CA LYS A 558 104.27 25.34 16.55
C LYS A 558 102.84 25.69 16.09
N GLY A 559 102.36 26.92 16.02
CA GLY A 559 102.97 28.25 16.14
C GLY A 559 102.13 29.21 15.26
N ASP A 560 102.06 30.50 15.61
CA ASP A 560 101.29 31.58 14.96
C ASP A 560 99.78 31.61 15.38
N ILE A 561 99.18 32.60 16.07
CA ILE A 561 99.34 34.07 16.30
C ILE A 561 98.40 34.93 15.43
N ASP A 562 97.80 35.94 16.08
CA ASP A 562 97.02 37.10 15.56
C ASP A 562 95.60 36.86 14.99
N ALA A 563 94.62 37.77 15.17
CA ALA A 563 94.54 39.01 15.98
C ALA A 563 93.06 39.41 16.25
N ASP A 564 92.85 40.38 17.17
CA ASP A 564 91.73 41.35 17.33
C ASP A 564 90.25 40.87 17.24
N ASN A 565 89.30 41.22 18.10
CA ASN A 565 89.15 42.26 19.13
C ASN A 565 89.24 43.73 18.65
N THR A 566 88.16 44.28 18.07
CA THR A 566 87.84 45.73 18.20
C THR A 566 86.42 46.12 17.77
N THR A 567 85.77 46.97 18.60
CA THR A 567 84.74 47.99 18.27
C THR A 567 83.43 47.56 17.57
N GLY A 568 82.32 48.29 17.72
CA GLY A 568 82.09 49.56 18.43
C GLY A 568 81.11 50.45 17.65
N MET A 569 80.35 51.27 18.37
CA MET A 569 79.29 52.16 17.87
C MET A 569 79.76 53.10 16.73
N ILE A 570 78.83 53.51 15.84
CA ILE A 570 78.67 54.90 15.35
C ILE A 570 77.38 55.07 14.51
N ASP A 571 76.69 56.19 14.77
CA ASP A 571 75.66 56.97 14.03
C ASP A 571 74.56 56.28 13.16
N ALA A 572 73.25 56.59 13.23
CA ALA A 572 72.43 57.78 13.53
C ALA A 572 71.96 58.60 12.30
N ILE A 573 70.63 58.83 12.22
CA ILE A 573 69.89 59.85 11.41
C ILE A 573 69.86 59.58 9.88
N VAL A 574 68.76 59.60 9.10
CA VAL A 574 67.39 60.21 9.11
C VAL A 574 66.36 59.08 8.79
N GLY A 575 65.13 58.95 9.32
CA GLY A 575 63.93 59.83 9.22
C GLY A 575 63.24 59.75 7.83
N LEU A 576 61.91 59.79 7.65
CA LEU A 576 60.76 59.86 8.56
C LEU A 576 59.46 59.67 7.72
N ASN A 577 58.42 58.98 8.24
CA ASN A 577 56.96 59.17 8.01
C ASN A 577 56.19 57.95 8.58
N ILE A 578 55.72 57.98 9.85
CA ILE A 578 54.37 58.44 10.28
C ILE A 578 53.29 57.40 9.88
N LEU A 579 52.86 56.43 10.72
CA LEU A 579 52.10 56.48 12.01
C LEU A 579 50.85 57.39 11.93
N SER A 580 49.66 57.06 12.44
CA SER A 580 49.10 55.91 13.19
C SER A 580 47.56 56.10 13.28
N GLY A 581 46.83 55.19 13.95
CA GLY A 581 45.55 55.56 14.58
C GLY A 581 44.38 54.59 14.39
N GLU A 582 44.07 53.80 15.42
CA GLU A 582 42.88 52.96 15.49
C GLU A 582 41.61 53.68 16.01
N LYS A 583 40.45 53.12 15.61
CA LYS A 583 39.25 52.83 16.44
C LYS A 583 38.20 53.91 16.83
N THR A 584 36.96 53.48 16.56
CA THR A 584 35.69 53.64 17.31
C THR A 584 34.76 54.85 17.06
N THR A 585 33.46 54.54 17.14
CA THR A 585 32.27 55.33 16.72
C THR A 585 31.60 56.04 17.91
N PRO A 586 30.63 56.96 17.71
CA PRO A 586 29.20 56.55 17.72
C PRO A 586 28.22 57.40 16.86
N ARG A 587 26.92 57.04 16.97
CA ARG A 587 25.71 57.49 16.23
C ARG A 587 25.29 58.97 16.42
N LEU A 588 24.47 59.51 15.49
CA LEU A 588 23.11 60.06 15.77
C LEU A 588 22.28 60.38 14.48
N ARG A 589 20.97 60.05 14.53
CA ARG A 589 19.72 60.74 14.07
C ARG A 589 19.76 61.95 13.09
N SER A 590 18.69 62.30 12.34
CA SER A 590 17.41 61.63 11.96
C SER A 590 16.60 62.49 10.94
N ASP A 591 15.54 61.88 10.39
CA ASP A 591 14.23 62.45 9.99
C ASP A 591 13.96 63.25 8.68
N TYR A 592 12.92 62.76 7.99
CA TYR A 592 11.69 63.43 7.48
C TYR A 592 11.45 63.79 5.98
N THR A 593 10.22 63.39 5.55
CA THR A 593 9.31 63.96 4.51
C THR A 593 9.66 63.83 3.01
N SER A 594 8.72 63.62 2.08
CA SER A 594 7.26 63.33 2.16
C SER A 594 6.60 63.01 0.79
N SER A 595 5.35 62.52 0.83
CA SER A 595 4.26 62.58 -0.19
C SER A 595 4.34 61.64 -1.41
N GLY A 596 3.23 61.10 -1.94
CA GLY A 596 1.79 61.14 -1.58
C GLY A 596 1.03 59.98 -2.30
N ALA A 597 -0.08 59.46 -1.76
CA ALA A 597 -1.49 59.76 -2.18
C ALA A 597 -1.83 59.24 -3.61
N ASP A 598 -2.93 58.53 -3.93
CA ASP A 598 -4.27 58.26 -3.33
C ASP A 598 -4.59 56.74 -3.46
N THR A 599 -5.42 56.00 -2.70
CA THR A 599 -6.78 56.11 -2.10
C THR A 599 -7.98 55.97 -3.05
N ASP A 600 -9.05 55.33 -2.53
CA ASP A 600 -10.44 55.29 -3.04
C ASP A 600 -10.70 54.54 -4.37
N ASN A 601 -11.90 54.04 -4.74
CA ASN A 601 -13.21 53.82 -4.10
C ASN A 601 -13.91 52.64 -4.86
N SER A 602 -15.12 52.10 -4.60
CA SER A 602 -16.22 52.34 -3.65
C SER A 602 -17.11 51.08 -3.56
N ALA A 603 -17.85 50.88 -2.46
CA ALA A 603 -18.95 49.90 -2.40
C ALA A 603 -20.18 50.32 -3.24
N TRP A 604 -20.82 49.35 -3.89
CA TRP A 604 -22.18 49.37 -4.48
C TRP A 604 -22.68 47.92 -4.55
N ASP A 605 -23.97 47.57 -4.47
CA ASP A 605 -25.10 48.11 -3.71
C ASP A 605 -26.16 46.96 -3.62
N ALA A 606 -27.20 47.09 -2.82
CA ALA A 606 -28.25 46.07 -2.68
C ALA A 606 -29.10 45.89 -3.96
N GLY A 607 -29.56 44.66 -4.23
CA GLY A 607 -30.23 44.35 -5.51
C GLY A 607 -31.06 43.05 -5.59
N VAL A 608 -31.95 42.82 -4.63
CA VAL A 608 -33.16 41.97 -4.80
C VAL A 608 -34.31 42.98 -4.97
N PRO A 609 -35.28 42.87 -5.92
CA PRO A 609 -35.91 41.62 -6.39
C PRO A 609 -36.19 41.51 -7.91
N ALA A 610 -36.53 40.28 -8.34
CA ALA A 610 -37.63 40.04 -9.29
C ALA A 610 -38.11 38.58 -9.19
N GLU A 611 -39.27 38.36 -8.57
CA GLU A 611 -40.03 37.12 -8.75
C GLU A 611 -40.48 37.00 -10.21
N ASN A 612 -40.46 35.80 -10.79
CA ASN A 612 -41.59 35.35 -11.59
C ASN A 612 -41.66 33.82 -11.71
N ASN A 613 -42.77 33.30 -11.21
CA ASN A 613 -43.17 31.89 -11.22
C ASN A 613 -43.08 31.25 -12.62
N SER A 614 -42.68 29.98 -12.68
CA SER A 614 -43.65 28.91 -12.95
C SER A 614 -43.09 27.51 -12.71
N ASN A 615 -43.94 26.63 -12.16
CA ASN A 615 -43.82 25.17 -12.10
C ASN A 615 -42.95 24.54 -11.00
N ASP A 616 -43.19 24.94 -9.74
CA ASP A 616 -42.94 24.05 -8.61
C ASP A 616 -43.81 22.78 -8.70
N LYS A 617 -43.18 21.69 -9.14
CA LYS A 617 -43.47 20.34 -8.64
C LYS A 617 -42.19 19.76 -8.06
N VAL A 618 -41.75 20.30 -6.93
CA VAL A 618 -40.68 19.71 -6.12
C VAL A 618 -41.07 18.26 -5.81
N GLY A 619 -40.21 17.32 -6.21
CA GLY A 619 -40.46 15.90 -6.05
C GLY A 619 -40.51 15.50 -4.57
N PHE A 620 -41.48 14.66 -4.21
CA PHE A 620 -41.56 14.10 -2.85
C PHE A 620 -40.33 13.23 -2.48
N SER A 621 -39.48 12.87 -3.46
CA SER A 621 -38.25 12.08 -3.27
C SER A 621 -37.15 12.83 -2.52
N GLU A 622 -36.74 14.02 -2.97
CA GLU A 622 -35.64 14.80 -2.36
C GLU A 622 -35.98 15.18 -0.91
N ILE A 623 -37.22 15.64 -0.69
CA ILE A 623 -37.74 15.91 0.66
C ILE A 623 -37.68 14.63 1.51
N SER A 624 -37.98 13.45 0.95
CA SER A 624 -37.90 12.18 1.71
C SER A 624 -36.47 11.77 2.07
N GLN A 625 -35.49 12.04 1.20
CA GLN A 625 -34.09 11.66 1.46
C GLN A 625 -33.42 12.65 2.41
N SER A 626 -33.66 13.95 2.26
CA SER A 626 -33.24 14.97 3.24
C SER A 626 -33.89 14.74 4.61
N LEU A 627 -35.17 14.33 4.66
CA LEU A 627 -35.83 13.95 5.93
C LEU A 627 -35.26 12.64 6.52
N ARG A 628 -34.87 11.65 5.70
CA ARG A 628 -34.23 10.41 6.19
C ARG A 628 -32.84 10.65 6.76
N VAL A 629 -32.04 11.52 6.12
CA VAL A 629 -30.74 11.96 6.66
C VAL A 629 -30.95 12.76 7.95
N ALA A 630 -31.88 13.72 7.98
CA ALA A 630 -32.21 14.49 9.19
C ALA A 630 -32.81 13.63 10.32
N ALA A 631 -33.40 12.47 10.00
CA ALA A 631 -33.90 11.50 10.96
C ALA A 631 -32.86 10.42 11.36
N GLY A 632 -31.62 10.49 10.85
CA GLY A 632 -30.55 9.53 11.15
C GLY A 632 -30.77 8.13 10.57
N LEU A 633 -31.67 7.96 9.60
CA LEU A 633 -32.02 6.66 8.99
C LEU A 633 -31.06 6.23 7.88
N ILE A 634 -30.20 7.14 7.40
CA ILE A 634 -29.12 6.87 6.45
C ILE A 634 -27.90 7.71 6.93
N PRO A 635 -26.70 7.12 7.09
CA PRO A 635 -25.50 7.89 7.41
C PRO A 635 -25.15 8.95 6.36
N GLN A 636 -24.61 10.08 6.80
CA GLN A 636 -23.88 11.00 5.93
C GLN A 636 -22.49 10.41 5.65
N SER A 637 -22.16 10.17 4.39
CA SER A 637 -20.86 9.62 3.99
C SER A 637 -19.97 10.67 3.32
N GLY A 638 -18.67 10.42 3.31
CA GLY A 638 -17.70 11.28 2.64
C GLY A 638 -16.32 10.63 2.52
N PHE A 639 -15.45 11.27 1.73
CA PHE A 639 -14.03 10.96 1.65
C PHE A 639 -13.22 12.16 2.17
N LEU A 640 -12.17 11.89 2.91
CA LEU A 640 -11.13 12.86 3.29
C LEU A 640 -9.83 12.50 2.59
N GLU A 641 -9.29 13.41 1.78
CA GLU A 641 -7.91 13.32 1.29
C GLU A 641 -6.95 13.70 2.43
N MET A 642 -6.17 12.72 2.90
CA MET A 642 -5.17 12.89 3.94
C MET A 642 -3.94 13.67 3.45
N SER A 643 -3.12 14.14 4.39
CA SER A 643 -1.84 14.82 4.12
C SER A 643 -0.90 14.03 3.21
N ASP A 644 -0.95 12.69 3.26
CA ASP A 644 -0.19 11.76 2.40
C ASP A 644 -0.87 11.40 1.07
N LYS A 645 -2.02 12.02 0.76
CA LYS A 645 -2.88 11.82 -0.40
C LYS A 645 -3.68 10.51 -0.43
N ALA A 646 -3.71 9.72 0.63
CA ALA A 646 -4.70 8.65 0.77
C ALA A 646 -6.09 9.24 0.98
N ARG A 647 -7.12 8.80 0.24
CA ARG A 647 -8.51 9.12 0.57
C ARG A 647 -9.03 8.11 1.58
N ILE A 648 -9.49 8.60 2.72
CA ILE A 648 -10.14 7.81 3.76
C ILE A 648 -11.64 8.02 3.72
N TYR A 649 -12.38 6.93 3.55
CA TYR A 649 -13.84 6.93 3.56
C TYR A 649 -14.38 6.92 4.99
N TYR A 650 -15.38 7.75 5.27
CA TYR A 650 -16.06 7.80 6.56
C TYR A 650 -17.57 8.01 6.43
N GLU A 651 -18.29 7.62 7.48
CA GLU A 651 -19.72 7.78 7.64
C GLU A 651 -20.05 8.34 9.02
N ILE A 652 -21.12 9.15 9.10
CA ILE A 652 -21.59 9.82 10.30
C ILE A 652 -23.10 9.61 10.43
N SER A 653 -23.58 9.18 11.58
CA SER A 653 -25.01 9.11 11.88
C SER A 653 -25.30 9.53 13.32
N GLY A 654 -26.42 10.21 13.52
CA GLY A 654 -26.83 10.70 14.83
C GLY A 654 -26.19 12.03 15.22
N GLU A 655 -26.60 12.49 16.40
CA GLU A 655 -26.19 13.76 17.00
C GLU A 655 -25.85 13.54 18.47
N GLY A 656 -25.07 14.44 19.07
CA GLY A 656 -24.63 14.34 20.46
C GLY A 656 -23.11 14.18 20.61
N PRO A 657 -22.62 13.62 21.74
CA PRO A 657 -21.19 13.41 21.94
C PRO A 657 -20.61 12.51 20.84
N PRO A 658 -19.46 12.85 20.24
CA PRO A 658 -18.89 12.08 19.15
C PRO A 658 -18.33 10.75 19.64
N LEU A 659 -18.68 9.67 18.93
CA LEU A 659 -18.21 8.30 19.16
C LEU A 659 -17.62 7.76 17.86
N VAL A 660 -16.30 7.53 17.83
CA VAL A 660 -15.62 6.90 16.70
C VAL A 660 -15.61 5.38 16.86
N LEU A 661 -16.00 4.66 15.82
CA LEU A 661 -15.93 3.22 15.70
C LEU A 661 -14.83 2.83 14.69
N ILE A 662 -13.83 2.08 15.13
CA ILE A 662 -12.67 1.64 14.34
C ILE A 662 -12.77 0.12 14.17
N HIS A 663 -12.98 -0.37 12.95
CA HIS A 663 -13.29 -1.77 12.68
C HIS A 663 -12.08 -2.71 12.89
N GLY A 664 -12.35 -4.01 12.94
CA GLY A 664 -11.31 -5.02 13.02
C GLY A 664 -10.84 -5.50 11.65
N GLY A 665 -10.06 -6.57 11.64
CA GLY A 665 -9.65 -7.27 10.42
C GLY A 665 -10.68 -8.29 9.95
N GLU A 666 -11.96 -7.90 9.90
CA GLU A 666 -13.02 -8.78 9.39
C GLU A 666 -12.86 -9.01 7.88
N TYR A 667 -13.31 -10.18 7.42
CA TYR A 667 -13.48 -10.49 6.00
C TYR A 667 -14.97 -10.64 5.68
N GLU A 668 -15.38 -10.17 4.50
CA GLU A 668 -16.62 -10.59 3.84
C GLU A 668 -16.54 -12.09 3.48
N SER A 669 -17.71 -12.70 3.24
CA SER A 669 -17.79 -14.12 2.82
C SER A 669 -17.06 -14.38 1.48
N ASN A 670 -16.86 -13.35 0.66
CA ASN A 670 -16.09 -13.39 -0.59
C ASN A 670 -14.57 -13.14 -0.40
N GLY A 671 -14.07 -13.09 0.85
CA GLY A 671 -12.65 -12.88 1.14
C GLY A 671 -12.15 -11.42 1.03
N GLN A 672 -13.00 -10.45 0.71
CA GLN A 672 -12.63 -9.03 0.78
C GLN A 672 -12.55 -8.55 2.23
N LEU A 673 -11.69 -7.56 2.51
CA LEU A 673 -11.60 -6.94 3.83
C LEU A 673 -12.81 -6.04 4.10
N LYS A 674 -13.56 -6.29 5.19
CA LYS A 674 -14.65 -5.40 5.59
C LYS A 674 -14.10 -4.04 6.01
N GLY A 675 -14.88 -3.00 5.74
CA GLY A 675 -14.66 -1.67 6.27
C GLY A 675 -15.53 -1.42 7.50
N CYS A 676 -15.82 -0.15 7.76
CA CYS A 676 -16.71 0.29 8.82
C CYS A 676 -18.16 -0.22 8.71
N SER A 677 -18.56 -0.82 7.59
CA SER A 677 -19.85 -1.51 7.44
C SER A 677 -20.06 -2.61 8.49
N SER A 678 -19.00 -3.23 9.03
CA SER A 678 -19.10 -4.20 10.13
C SER A 678 -19.68 -3.63 11.44
N TRP A 679 -19.69 -2.29 11.58
CA TRP A 679 -20.32 -1.59 12.68
C TRP A 679 -21.82 -1.27 12.46
N GLU A 680 -22.48 -1.79 11.44
CA GLU A 680 -23.90 -1.47 11.16
C GLU A 680 -24.84 -1.67 12.37
N PRO A 681 -24.77 -2.79 13.13
CA PRO A 681 -25.62 -2.97 14.31
C PRO A 681 -25.32 -1.95 15.42
N GLN A 682 -24.09 -1.45 15.52
CA GLN A 682 -23.69 -0.42 16.48
C GLN A 682 -24.15 0.96 16.01
N MET A 683 -23.97 1.28 14.72
CA MET A 683 -24.37 2.54 14.09
C MET A 683 -25.86 2.80 14.30
N GLN A 684 -26.72 1.83 13.97
CA GLN A 684 -28.18 1.94 14.11
C GLN A 684 -28.68 2.02 15.57
N ALA A 685 -27.95 1.46 16.52
CA ALA A 685 -28.34 1.45 17.92
C ALA A 685 -27.84 2.69 18.69
N LEU A 686 -26.63 3.16 18.39
CA LEU A 686 -25.92 4.20 19.15
C LEU A 686 -26.14 5.60 18.59
N ASN A 687 -26.53 5.77 17.32
CA ASN A 687 -26.82 7.07 16.69
C ASN A 687 -27.97 7.86 17.37
N ARG A 688 -28.78 7.21 18.21
CA ARG A 688 -29.84 7.84 19.02
C ARG A 688 -29.31 8.55 20.26
N GLN A 689 -28.04 8.36 20.62
CA GLN A 689 -27.41 8.90 21.83
C GLN A 689 -26.10 9.65 21.52
N PHE A 690 -25.42 9.29 20.44
CA PHE A 690 -24.09 9.78 20.07
C PHE A 690 -24.09 10.22 18.61
N LYS A 691 -23.18 11.15 18.28
CA LYS A 691 -22.76 11.39 16.89
C LYS A 691 -21.78 10.28 16.53
N VAL A 692 -22.29 9.16 16.02
CA VAL A 692 -21.49 7.99 15.68
C VAL A 692 -20.76 8.26 14.37
N ILE A 693 -19.44 8.08 14.39
CA ILE A 693 -18.54 8.24 13.25
C ILE A 693 -17.87 6.89 13.06
N ARG A 694 -17.83 6.40 11.84
CA ARG A 694 -17.17 5.15 11.49
C ARG A 694 -16.40 5.37 10.20
N TYR A 695 -15.21 4.80 10.07
CA TYR A 695 -14.37 5.02 8.89
C TYR A 695 -13.66 3.74 8.48
N ASP A 696 -13.45 3.59 7.18
CA ASP A 696 -12.67 2.50 6.64
C ASP A 696 -11.19 2.81 6.91
N ILE A 697 -10.49 1.96 7.65
CA ILE A 697 -9.05 2.10 7.90
C ILE A 697 -8.32 2.07 6.54
N ARG A 698 -7.22 2.82 6.39
CA ARG A 698 -6.39 2.83 5.18
C ARG A 698 -6.14 1.41 4.65
N GLY A 699 -6.51 1.16 3.39
CA GLY A 699 -6.36 -0.15 2.74
C GLY A 699 -7.43 -1.19 3.08
N PHE A 700 -8.53 -0.80 3.72
CA PHE A 700 -9.72 -1.61 3.89
C PHE A 700 -10.89 -1.00 3.12
N SER A 701 -11.74 -1.86 2.55
CA SER A 701 -12.96 -1.49 1.82
C SER A 701 -12.79 -0.29 0.87
N ARG A 702 -13.35 0.89 1.18
CA ARG A 702 -13.37 2.06 0.27
C ARG A 702 -12.17 3.00 0.47
N SER A 703 -11.36 2.82 1.51
CA SER A 703 -10.20 3.68 1.80
C SER A 703 -8.97 3.28 1.00
N ASP A 704 -8.31 4.26 0.38
CA ASP A 704 -7.16 4.06 -0.51
C ASP A 704 -6.00 3.33 0.21
N THR A 705 -5.23 2.52 -0.54
CA THR A 705 -3.89 2.08 -0.13
C THR A 705 -2.84 2.96 -0.80
N VAL A 706 -1.90 3.51 -0.04
CA VAL A 706 -0.80 4.33 -0.57
C VAL A 706 0.55 3.68 -0.26
N GLN A 707 1.47 3.73 -1.23
CA GLN A 707 2.91 3.42 -1.12
C GLN A 707 3.35 2.00 -0.71
N ASN A 708 2.51 0.96 -0.84
CA ASN A 708 2.75 -0.37 -0.24
C ASN A 708 2.96 -0.25 1.28
N HIS A 709 1.92 0.16 2.00
CA HIS A 709 1.85 0.03 3.44
C HIS A 709 1.15 -1.31 3.78
N PRO A 710 1.85 -2.47 3.76
CA PRO A 710 1.20 -3.72 4.10
C PRO A 710 0.66 -3.66 5.53
N LEU A 711 -0.40 -4.43 5.77
CA LEU A 711 -1.08 -4.60 7.06
C LEU A 711 -0.15 -5.07 8.21
N TYR A 712 1.11 -5.40 7.90
CA TYR A 712 2.16 -5.86 8.80
C TYR A 712 2.99 -4.77 9.50
N TYR A 713 2.79 -3.48 9.22
CA TYR A 713 3.60 -2.39 9.83
C TYR A 713 3.06 -1.81 11.14
N TRP A 714 1.90 -2.27 11.63
CA TRP A 714 1.26 -1.71 12.83
C TRP A 714 1.96 -2.20 14.11
N LYS A 715 3.14 -1.65 14.38
CA LYS A 715 3.95 -1.94 15.56
C LYS A 715 4.04 -0.71 16.46
N TRP A 716 4.09 -0.93 17.76
CA TRP A 716 4.49 0.12 18.70
C TRP A 716 5.93 0.56 18.40
N GLY A 717 6.07 1.76 17.85
CA GLY A 717 7.33 2.50 17.77
C GLY A 717 7.42 3.58 18.85
N GLU A 718 8.49 4.37 18.84
CA GLU A 718 8.59 5.57 19.70
C GLU A 718 7.73 6.74 19.20
N SER A 719 7.24 6.67 17.96
CA SER A 719 6.35 7.63 17.32
C SER A 719 4.99 7.02 16.96
N GLU A 720 4.01 7.87 16.70
CA GLU A 720 2.66 7.49 16.25
C GLU A 720 2.68 6.73 14.91
N ASP A 721 1.92 5.62 14.80
CA ASP A 721 1.67 4.94 13.53
C ASP A 721 0.76 5.76 12.60
N ARG A 722 1.02 5.67 11.29
CA ARG A 722 0.31 6.44 10.26
C ARG A 722 -1.22 6.21 10.27
N THR A 723 -1.71 5.07 10.74
CA THR A 723 -3.15 4.79 10.92
C THR A 723 -3.80 5.51 12.11
N ALA A 724 -3.04 5.86 13.15
CA ALA A 724 -3.51 6.74 14.22
C ALA A 724 -3.48 8.22 13.77
N ALA A 725 -2.45 8.61 13.01
CA ALA A 725 -2.38 9.94 12.41
C ALA A 725 -3.54 10.24 11.44
N ASP A 726 -4.01 9.25 10.66
CA ASP A 726 -5.26 9.35 9.88
C ASP A 726 -6.47 9.72 10.74
N LEU A 727 -6.60 9.10 11.92
CA LEU A 727 -7.73 9.37 12.81
C LEU A 727 -7.64 10.78 13.40
N VAL A 728 -6.44 11.26 13.71
CA VAL A 728 -6.20 12.66 14.11
C VAL A 728 -6.61 13.63 12.99
N GLU A 729 -6.19 13.37 11.75
CA GLU A 729 -6.58 14.19 10.59
C GLU A 729 -8.08 14.15 10.31
N LEU A 730 -8.73 12.98 10.44
CA LEU A 730 -10.18 12.83 10.31
C LEU A 730 -10.94 13.61 11.40
N LEU A 731 -10.50 13.51 12.66
CA LEU A 731 -11.11 14.27 13.75
C LEU A 731 -10.96 15.78 13.54
N HIS A 732 -9.79 16.25 13.07
CA HIS A 732 -9.59 17.66 12.72
C HIS A 732 -10.48 18.12 11.56
N HIS A 733 -10.58 17.35 10.48
CA HIS A 733 -11.48 17.65 9.34
C HIS A 733 -12.95 17.76 9.78
N LEU A 734 -13.39 16.85 10.66
CA LEU A 734 -14.74 16.87 11.23
C LEU A 734 -14.95 17.92 12.32
N ASN A 735 -13.93 18.74 12.63
CA ASN A 735 -13.91 19.76 13.68
C ASN A 735 -14.20 19.19 15.09
N ILE A 736 -13.74 17.96 15.35
CA ILE A 736 -13.91 17.26 16.61
C ILE A 736 -12.60 17.32 17.40
N GLN A 737 -12.60 18.12 18.47
CA GLN A 737 -11.44 18.24 19.35
C GLN A 737 -11.25 17.02 20.27
N LYS A 738 -12.35 16.31 20.58
CA LYS A 738 -12.34 15.20 21.54
C LYS A 738 -13.52 14.26 21.29
N ALA A 739 -13.30 12.95 21.36
CA ALA A 739 -14.32 11.92 21.15
C ALA A 739 -14.22 10.73 22.10
N HIS A 740 -15.30 9.96 22.21
CA HIS A 740 -15.23 8.57 22.64
C HIS A 740 -14.68 7.74 21.47
N ILE A 741 -13.80 6.78 21.75
CA ILE A 741 -13.12 5.97 20.72
C ILE A 741 -13.36 4.50 21.04
N CYS A 742 -13.86 3.73 20.09
CA CYS A 742 -14.12 2.29 20.21
C CYS A 742 -13.42 1.55 19.08
N GLY A 743 -12.38 0.77 19.40
CA GLY A 743 -11.64 -0.03 18.43
C GLY A 743 -11.81 -1.52 18.66
N LEU A 744 -12.08 -2.26 17.59
CA LEU A 744 -12.19 -3.72 17.58
C LEU A 744 -10.92 -4.35 17.01
N SER A 745 -10.40 -5.40 17.65
CA SER A 745 -9.29 -6.20 17.12
C SER A 745 -8.13 -5.30 16.67
N ILE A 746 -7.84 -5.27 15.38
CA ILE A 746 -6.79 -4.47 14.75
C ILE A 746 -7.00 -2.96 15.02
N GLY A 747 -8.25 -2.47 14.99
CA GLY A 747 -8.64 -1.10 15.34
C GLY A 747 -8.48 -0.74 16.82
N SER A 748 -8.40 -1.73 17.73
CA SER A 748 -8.12 -1.47 19.16
C SER A 748 -6.66 -1.01 19.38
N GLY A 749 -5.73 -1.46 18.52
CA GLY A 749 -4.35 -0.96 18.50
C GLY A 749 -4.27 0.51 18.08
N ILE A 750 -5.04 0.91 17.07
CA ILE A 750 -5.15 2.32 16.63
C ILE A 750 -5.73 3.18 17.77
N ALA A 751 -6.81 2.69 18.41
CA ALA A 751 -7.45 3.35 19.54
C ALA A 751 -6.50 3.54 20.73
N ALA A 752 -5.70 2.52 21.07
CA ALA A 752 -4.70 2.59 22.12
C ALA A 752 -3.55 3.56 21.79
N GLN A 753 -3.10 3.61 20.53
CA GLN A 753 -2.10 4.58 20.10
C GLN A 753 -2.61 6.02 20.19
N LEU A 754 -3.83 6.31 19.74
CA LEU A 754 -4.43 7.64 19.89
C LEU A 754 -4.48 8.06 21.38
N ALA A 755 -4.86 7.14 22.28
CA ALA A 755 -4.88 7.42 23.72
C ALA A 755 -3.49 7.68 24.34
N VAL A 756 -2.41 7.18 23.72
CA VAL A 756 -1.02 7.35 24.18
C VAL A 756 -0.34 8.58 23.57
N PHE A 757 -0.59 8.88 22.29
CA PHE A 757 0.04 9.99 21.59
C PHE A 757 -0.78 11.29 21.65
N HIS A 758 -2.12 11.21 21.58
CA HIS A 758 -3.07 12.34 21.55
C HIS A 758 -4.18 12.19 22.60
N SER A 759 -3.76 11.93 23.84
CA SER A 759 -4.65 11.61 24.99
C SER A 759 -5.76 12.66 25.25
N GLU A 760 -5.52 13.90 24.85
CA GLU A 760 -6.44 15.04 24.92
C GLU A 760 -7.63 14.91 23.96
N MET A 761 -7.46 14.21 22.83
CA MET A 761 -8.52 13.89 21.87
C MET A 761 -9.41 12.72 22.32
N VAL A 762 -9.02 11.98 23.37
CA VAL A 762 -9.74 10.81 23.88
C VAL A 762 -10.49 11.14 25.18
N ASP A 763 -11.81 11.05 25.14
CA ASP A 763 -12.65 11.18 26.34
C ASP A 763 -12.79 9.84 27.08
N LYS A 764 -13.20 8.81 26.35
CA LYS A 764 -13.28 7.42 26.79
C LYS A 764 -12.83 6.50 25.66
N LEU A 765 -12.32 5.33 26.02
CA LEU A 765 -11.76 4.33 25.12
C LEU A 765 -12.48 3.02 25.38
N ILE A 766 -12.86 2.34 24.31
CA ILE A 766 -13.34 0.98 24.34
C ILE A 766 -12.38 0.17 23.47
N LEU A 767 -11.76 -0.83 24.08
CA LEU A 767 -10.93 -1.81 23.40
C LEU A 767 -11.77 -3.09 23.32
N ALA A 768 -12.14 -3.52 22.13
CA ALA A 768 -12.93 -4.72 21.91
C ALA A 768 -12.05 -5.81 21.28
N SER A 769 -12.04 -7.01 21.87
CA SER A 769 -11.30 -8.20 21.44
C SER A 769 -9.89 -7.85 20.93
N PRO A 770 -9.00 -7.32 21.80
CA PRO A 770 -7.73 -6.71 21.40
C PRO A 770 -6.85 -7.63 20.56
N TRP A 771 -6.29 -7.09 19.46
CA TRP A 771 -5.42 -7.86 18.59
C TRP A 771 -4.16 -8.31 19.34
N ALA A 772 -3.98 -9.63 19.38
CA ALA A 772 -2.91 -10.31 20.09
C ALA A 772 -1.52 -9.93 19.54
N GLY A 773 -0.61 -9.56 20.44
CA GLY A 773 0.74 -9.11 20.15
C GLY A 773 0.87 -7.63 19.75
N HIS A 774 -0.23 -6.87 19.70
CA HIS A 774 -0.23 -5.53 19.11
C HIS A 774 -0.97 -4.46 19.92
N THR A 775 -1.97 -4.79 20.73
CA THR A 775 -2.73 -3.76 21.46
C THR A 775 -1.97 -3.26 22.70
N PHE A 776 -1.32 -4.16 23.44
CA PHE A 776 -0.61 -3.79 24.69
C PHE A 776 0.92 -3.97 24.63
N ALA A 777 1.46 -4.40 23.49
CA ALA A 777 2.89 -4.62 23.22
C ALA A 777 3.70 -3.32 23.08
N CYS A 778 3.55 -2.43 24.07
CA CYS A 778 4.06 -1.05 24.10
C CYS A 778 5.18 -0.89 25.14
N SER A 779 5.96 0.20 25.02
CA SER A 779 7.02 0.51 25.99
C SER A 779 6.44 0.82 27.38
N ALA A 780 7.26 0.71 28.43
CA ALA A 780 6.82 1.00 29.80
C ALA A 780 6.21 2.40 29.97
N GLN A 781 6.74 3.40 29.25
CA GLN A 781 6.22 4.79 29.26
C GLN A 781 4.88 4.90 28.52
N GLN A 782 4.70 4.17 27.42
CA GLN A 782 3.43 4.11 26.69
C GLN A 782 2.37 3.38 27.52
N LYS A 783 2.75 2.32 28.23
CA LYS A 783 1.89 1.58 29.17
C LYS A 783 1.48 2.44 30.37
N GLU A 784 2.39 3.26 30.92
CA GLU A 784 2.08 4.25 31.96
C GLU A 784 1.05 5.28 31.48
N LYS A 785 1.22 5.82 30.26
CA LYS A 785 0.23 6.72 29.64
C LYS A 785 -1.14 6.05 29.48
N LEU A 786 -1.20 4.83 28.93
CA LEU A 786 -2.46 4.09 28.78
C LEU A 786 -3.12 3.79 30.14
N ASN A 787 -2.31 3.48 31.16
CA ASN A 787 -2.76 3.29 32.54
C ASN A 787 -3.26 4.58 33.22
N SER A 788 -2.71 5.76 32.89
CA SER A 788 -3.18 7.05 33.42
C SER A 788 -4.65 7.36 33.10
N PHE A 789 -5.19 6.61 32.15
CA PHE A 789 -6.51 6.74 31.57
C PHE A 789 -7.43 5.53 31.91
N SER A 790 -6.94 4.51 32.64
CA SER A 790 -7.61 3.21 32.89
C SER A 790 -9.05 3.27 33.44
N GLU A 791 -9.38 4.26 34.26
CA GLU A 791 -10.73 4.49 34.80
C GLU A 791 -11.76 4.95 33.75
N ARG A 792 -11.27 5.41 32.59
CA ARG A 792 -12.05 5.82 31.40
C ARG A 792 -11.91 4.81 30.26
N THR A 793 -11.20 3.70 30.46
CA THR A 793 -11.15 2.55 29.54
C THR A 793 -12.23 1.52 29.86
N LEU A 794 -12.84 0.95 28.83
CA LEU A 794 -13.56 -0.31 28.90
C LEU A 794 -12.89 -1.33 27.99
N LEU A 795 -12.59 -2.51 28.54
CA LEU A 795 -12.21 -3.67 27.74
C LEU A 795 -13.43 -4.60 27.55
N LEU A 796 -13.72 -4.99 26.31
CA LEU A 796 -14.76 -5.94 25.93
C LEU A 796 -14.08 -7.15 25.27
N ILE A 797 -14.34 -8.36 25.73
CA ILE A 797 -13.78 -9.58 25.13
C ILE A 797 -14.90 -10.63 25.03
N GLY A 798 -14.95 -11.35 23.90
CA GLY A 798 -15.81 -12.53 23.78
C GLY A 798 -15.35 -13.67 24.69
N ASP A 799 -16.26 -14.32 25.40
CA ASP A 799 -15.93 -15.41 26.31
C ASP A 799 -15.32 -16.65 25.62
N ASN A 800 -15.41 -16.75 24.29
CA ASN A 800 -14.77 -17.80 23.48
C ASN A 800 -13.52 -17.31 22.71
N ASP A 801 -13.06 -16.07 22.89
CA ASP A 801 -11.90 -15.48 22.19
C ASP A 801 -10.57 -15.72 22.92
N ASN A 802 -10.12 -16.97 22.96
CA ASN A 802 -8.89 -17.37 23.67
C ASN A 802 -7.62 -16.55 23.29
N GLY A 803 -7.58 -15.93 22.10
CA GLY A 803 -6.49 -15.06 21.67
C GLY A 803 -6.43 -13.77 22.47
N SER A 804 -7.52 -12.99 22.43
CA SER A 804 -7.64 -11.73 23.17
C SER A 804 -7.55 -11.90 24.70
N TRP A 805 -8.05 -13.03 25.21
CA TRP A 805 -7.89 -13.39 26.63
C TRP A 805 -6.42 -13.47 27.04
N THR A 806 -5.59 -14.15 26.23
CA THR A 806 -4.16 -14.34 26.50
C THR A 806 -3.43 -13.00 26.47
N GLU A 807 -3.67 -12.20 25.43
CA GLU A 807 -3.10 -10.85 25.27
C GLU A 807 -3.41 -9.95 26.47
N TRP A 808 -4.67 -9.88 26.92
CA TRP A 808 -5.05 -9.05 28.06
C TRP A 808 -4.48 -9.56 29.39
N TYR A 809 -4.47 -10.87 29.62
CA TYR A 809 -3.88 -11.46 30.82
C TYR A 809 -2.38 -11.15 30.91
N THR A 810 -1.62 -11.38 29.83
CA THR A 810 -0.20 -11.00 29.75
C THR A 810 0.00 -9.50 29.94
N ALA A 811 -0.84 -8.65 29.33
CA ALA A 811 -0.76 -7.21 29.55
C ALA A 811 -0.91 -6.83 31.04
N CYS A 812 -1.81 -7.51 31.78
CA CYS A 812 -2.00 -7.30 33.22
C CYS A 812 -0.81 -7.80 34.05
N GLU A 813 -0.21 -8.95 33.72
CA GLU A 813 1.05 -9.41 34.34
C GLU A 813 2.19 -8.41 34.10
N GLU A 814 2.21 -7.75 32.93
CA GLU A 814 3.12 -6.66 32.60
C GLU A 814 2.65 -5.26 33.09
N GLY A 815 1.67 -5.20 33.99
CA GLY A 815 1.28 -3.98 34.70
C GLY A 815 0.19 -3.10 34.05
N TYR A 816 -0.54 -3.60 33.05
CA TYR A 816 -1.77 -2.93 32.58
C TYR A 816 -2.88 -2.99 33.65
N SER A 817 -3.64 -1.91 33.79
CA SER A 817 -4.63 -1.70 34.87
C SER A 817 -6.07 -1.49 34.37
N GLY A 818 -6.31 -1.61 33.06
CA GLY A 818 -7.64 -1.41 32.48
C GLY A 818 -8.64 -2.51 32.88
N LYS A 819 -9.87 -2.08 33.19
CA LYS A 819 -10.97 -2.94 33.61
C LYS A 819 -11.83 -3.33 32.40
N GLY A 820 -12.51 -4.47 32.48
CA GLY A 820 -13.41 -4.92 31.41
C GLY A 820 -14.50 -5.87 31.83
N VAL A 821 -15.27 -6.33 30.85
CA VAL A 821 -16.31 -7.35 31.01
C VAL A 821 -16.31 -8.34 29.84
N PHE A 822 -16.74 -9.57 30.09
CA PHE A 822 -17.01 -10.53 29.03
C PHE A 822 -18.33 -10.26 28.33
N ILE A 823 -18.31 -10.43 27.01
CA ILE A 823 -19.49 -10.63 26.18
C ILE A 823 -19.71 -12.14 26.06
N THR A 824 -20.90 -12.60 26.44
CA THR A 824 -21.23 -14.01 26.65
C THR A 824 -21.74 -14.67 25.38
N ASN A 825 -21.25 -15.88 25.07
CA ASN A 825 -21.45 -16.55 23.78
C ASN A 825 -20.93 -15.72 22.58
N ALA A 826 -19.72 -15.16 22.71
CA ALA A 826 -19.07 -14.41 21.64
C ALA A 826 -17.62 -14.88 21.43
N GLY A 827 -17.19 -14.91 20.16
CA GLY A 827 -15.81 -15.10 19.75
C GLY A 827 -15.10 -13.76 19.53
N HIS A 828 -14.18 -13.73 18.56
CA HIS A 828 -13.32 -12.57 18.32
C HIS A 828 -14.11 -11.33 17.89
N PHE A 829 -15.06 -11.48 16.97
CA PHE A 829 -15.89 -10.37 16.47
C PHE A 829 -17.13 -10.16 17.35
N CYS A 830 -16.89 -9.90 18.63
CA CYS A 830 -17.93 -9.83 19.68
C CYS A 830 -19.00 -8.73 19.48
N ASN A 831 -18.72 -7.74 18.63
CA ASN A 831 -19.68 -6.75 18.14
C ASN A 831 -20.72 -7.33 17.16
N ALA A 832 -20.35 -8.36 16.40
CA ALA A 832 -21.18 -9.04 15.41
C ALA A 832 -21.83 -10.30 15.99
N ASP A 833 -21.13 -11.05 16.85
CA ASP A 833 -21.67 -12.25 17.51
C ASP A 833 -22.80 -11.92 18.51
N GLN A 834 -22.69 -10.80 19.22
CA GLN A 834 -23.62 -10.39 20.29
C GLN A 834 -23.90 -8.87 20.26
N PRO A 835 -24.44 -8.32 19.16
CA PRO A 835 -24.54 -6.88 18.94
C PRO A 835 -25.36 -6.17 20.02
N GLU A 836 -26.48 -6.75 20.47
CA GLU A 836 -27.30 -6.14 21.53
C GLU A 836 -26.56 -6.00 22.86
N GLN A 837 -25.79 -7.02 23.26
CA GLN A 837 -25.02 -6.99 24.50
C GLN A 837 -23.84 -6.03 24.39
N PHE A 838 -23.14 -6.03 23.26
CA PHE A 838 -22.09 -5.07 22.93
C PHE A 838 -22.62 -3.63 23.03
N ASN A 839 -23.70 -3.32 22.32
CA ASN A 839 -24.34 -2.01 22.26
C ASN A 839 -24.78 -1.53 23.66
N SER A 840 -25.38 -2.44 24.44
CA SER A 840 -25.81 -2.17 25.82
C SER A 840 -24.63 -1.82 26.73
N TYR A 841 -23.51 -2.54 26.63
CA TYR A 841 -22.33 -2.28 27.46
C TYR A 841 -21.61 -0.98 27.05
N VAL A 842 -21.46 -0.72 25.75
CA VAL A 842 -20.94 0.55 25.23
C VAL A 842 -21.81 1.72 25.69
N SER A 843 -23.13 1.65 25.48
CA SER A 843 -24.07 2.70 25.90
C SER A 843 -24.00 2.96 27.41
N GLU A 844 -24.07 1.93 28.26
CA GLU A 844 -24.04 2.12 29.71
C GLU A 844 -22.70 2.69 30.18
N PHE A 845 -21.58 2.24 29.60
CA PHE A 845 -20.25 2.74 29.96
C PHE A 845 -20.05 4.20 29.56
N LEU A 846 -20.37 4.56 28.32
CA LEU A 846 -20.24 5.92 27.81
C LEU A 846 -21.14 6.92 28.56
N ASN A 847 -22.31 6.49 29.06
CA ASN A 847 -23.19 7.30 29.90
C ASN A 847 -22.87 7.26 31.42
N SER A 848 -21.82 6.57 31.86
CA SER A 848 -21.42 6.44 33.28
C SER A 848 -20.15 7.23 33.64
N ASP A 849 -19.75 7.20 34.91
CA ASP A 849 -18.42 7.64 35.39
C ASP A 849 -17.35 6.52 35.35
N GLY A 850 -17.61 5.42 34.64
CA GLY A 850 -16.75 4.23 34.58
C GLY A 850 -16.83 3.37 35.84
N ASN A 851 -16.53 3.92 37.00
CA ASN A 851 -16.56 3.19 38.28
C ASN A 851 -17.97 2.67 38.65
N SER A 852 -19.01 3.46 38.41
CA SER A 852 -20.39 3.02 38.62
C SER A 852 -20.81 1.93 37.62
N PHE A 853 -20.25 1.91 36.39
CA PHE A 853 -20.45 0.80 35.46
C PHE A 853 -19.80 -0.48 36.02
N PHE A 854 -18.50 -0.45 36.32
CA PHE A 854 -17.79 -1.65 36.79
C PHE A 854 -18.38 -2.22 38.08
N SER A 855 -18.74 -1.38 39.05
CA SER A 855 -19.36 -1.83 40.32
C SER A 855 -20.69 -2.58 40.14
N ARG A 856 -21.41 -2.39 39.02
CA ARG A 856 -22.69 -3.07 38.72
C ARG A 856 -22.52 -4.40 37.97
N LYS A 857 -21.35 -4.68 37.40
CA LYS A 857 -21.15 -5.84 36.51
C LYS A 857 -20.75 -7.09 37.30
N LYS A 858 -21.41 -8.21 37.00
CA LYS A 858 -21.11 -9.53 37.61
C LYS A 858 -19.99 -10.28 36.87
N ASN A 859 -19.86 -10.04 35.56
CA ASN A 859 -18.92 -10.72 34.67
C ASN A 859 -17.68 -9.84 34.40
N LEU A 860 -17.11 -9.28 35.47
CA LEU A 860 -15.90 -8.47 35.37
C LEU A 860 -14.69 -9.33 35.00
N LEU A 861 -13.88 -8.82 34.08
CA LEU A 861 -12.51 -9.28 33.90
C LEU A 861 -11.73 -9.06 35.20
N LYS A 862 -11.06 -10.10 35.69
CA LYS A 862 -10.14 -10.05 36.83
C LYS A 862 -8.84 -10.74 36.44
N PRO A 863 -7.68 -10.09 36.60
CA PRO A 863 -6.38 -10.75 36.46
C PRO A 863 -6.27 -11.96 37.40
#